data_AF-K0RE14-F1
#
_entry.id   AF-K0RE14-F1
#
_cell.length_a   1.000
_cell.length_b   1.000
_cell.length_c   1.000
_cell.angle_alpha   90.00
_cell.angle_beta   90.00
_cell.angle_gamma   90.00
#
_symmetry.space_group_name_H-M   'P 1'
#
loop_
_entity.id
_entity.type
_entity.pdbx_description
1 polymer ?
#
loop_
_entity_poly.entity_id
_entity_poly.type
_entity_poly.pdbx_seq_one_letter_code
_entity_poly.pdbx_strand_id
1 'polypeptide(L)'
;MSSTLSPPRRTSIISSVRDEVWAVQCLSVVVVGASGDLAKKKTYPSLLSLYAGGLLPPSLVVYGYARSSMTDADLRERIRPHLEGKADDIVIDSFLDRCHYQSGAGYGDHAGWGELNAKLDGFEASAEEEVGNRLFYFAVPPNVFAETGEAISATSMSKTGFSRMIVEKPFGRDTDSCRAILASLGKHFDESDLFRIDHYLGKEMVQNLMVMRFGNIWMENMWNRNCVQCITLTFKEPFGTEGRGGYFDQYGIIRDIIQNHLLQVMCLLTMECPNKLDGPEAGEKIRDEKVRVLESMRPVALDDVFLGQYEGYTDDPTITNKDSNCPTFAAVSCTIDNPRWSGVPIIFKAGKALNERKAEMRVQFRDAPAASVLFGGADVPRNELVIKLQPSESIYLKSNIKTPGFGSLPIQSELEVKYDTRYFDASGTSGSSAMCNPDAYSRLILDVLRGRSASFVRSDELIRAWEIFTPVLDQIERENVRPVKYRAGTRGPDGMDEWINGKSGYVRNDDYRARRFESNYQLKKLNPVFLLRNSGQLKPPNFLAPSIPAFNLILLSLPGREAVHPHTAEDRTVPHEGRAEERHGHVPGLLEPGRVDLALEGAAGALDLLDLVDLPSTPRGPCGELFEARRLPTASRPRIKN
;
A
#
# COMPACT_ATOMS: atom_id res chain seq x y z
N MET A 1 43.08 -1.97 -1.94
CA MET A 1 41.88 -2.05 -1.08
C MET A 1 40.73 -2.53 -1.93
N SER A 2 40.20 -3.72 -1.67
CA SER A 2 39.04 -4.25 -2.39
C SER A 2 37.77 -3.67 -1.79
N SER A 3 37.01 -2.89 -2.57
CA SER A 3 35.71 -2.37 -2.15
C SER A 3 34.66 -3.48 -2.28
N THR A 4 34.50 -4.27 -1.23
CA THR A 4 33.38 -5.19 -1.06
C THR A 4 32.07 -4.39 -0.90
N LEU A 5 31.44 -4.08 -2.04
CA LEU A 5 30.04 -3.66 -2.07
C LEU A 5 29.20 -4.74 -1.37
N SER A 6 28.62 -4.39 -0.21
CA SER A 6 27.76 -5.28 0.55
C SER A 6 26.59 -5.76 -0.31
N PRO A 7 26.14 -7.02 -0.18
CA PRO A 7 25.01 -7.52 -0.94
C PRO A 7 23.74 -6.69 -0.65
N PRO A 8 22.78 -6.63 -1.59
CA PRO A 8 21.54 -5.88 -1.41
C PRO A 8 20.76 -6.38 -0.18
N ARG A 9 20.08 -5.45 0.50
CA ARG A 9 19.51 -5.53 1.87
C ARG A 9 18.44 -6.62 2.14
N ARG A 10 18.30 -7.65 1.30
CA ARG A 10 17.28 -8.70 1.45
C ARG A 10 17.63 -9.72 2.54
N THR A 11 18.91 -10.13 2.61
CA THR A 11 19.40 -11.05 3.65
C THR A 11 19.17 -10.47 5.04
N SER A 12 19.36 -9.16 5.21
CA SER A 12 19.17 -8.47 6.50
C SER A 12 17.71 -8.29 6.92
N ILE A 13 16.74 -8.24 5.98
CA ILE A 13 15.32 -8.15 6.35
C ILE A 13 14.80 -9.52 6.76
N ILE A 14 15.11 -10.56 5.97
CA ILE A 14 14.70 -11.94 6.30
C ILE A 14 15.38 -12.39 7.60
N SER A 15 16.65 -12.05 7.84
CA SER A 15 17.27 -12.30 9.15
C SER A 15 16.53 -11.52 10.24
N SER A 16 16.33 -10.20 10.09
CA SER A 16 15.69 -9.37 11.13
C SER A 16 14.29 -9.84 11.54
N VAL A 17 13.54 -10.52 10.66
CA VAL A 17 12.23 -11.11 10.99
C VAL A 17 12.40 -12.49 11.65
N ARG A 18 13.37 -13.30 11.22
CA ARG A 18 13.69 -14.61 11.84
C ARG A 18 14.32 -14.47 13.23
N ASP A 19 14.97 -13.35 13.49
CA ASP A 19 15.55 -13.00 14.79
C ASP A 19 14.48 -12.48 15.78
N GLU A 20 13.22 -12.29 15.36
CA GLU A 20 12.11 -11.91 16.26
C GLU A 20 11.63 -13.11 17.09
N VAL A 21 11.35 -12.89 18.37
CA VAL A 21 11.05 -13.95 19.35
C VAL A 21 9.91 -14.88 18.92
N TRP A 22 8.88 -14.38 18.24
CA TRP A 22 7.75 -15.20 17.77
C TRP A 22 8.11 -16.10 16.57
N ALA A 23 9.16 -15.77 15.81
CA ALA A 23 9.55 -16.50 14.60
C ALA A 23 10.26 -17.83 14.92
N VAL A 24 10.73 -17.98 16.16
CA VAL A 24 11.36 -19.19 16.72
C VAL A 24 10.46 -19.88 17.76
N GLN A 25 9.15 -19.68 17.66
CA GLN A 25 8.12 -20.28 18.51
C GLN A 25 7.14 -21.10 17.68
N CYS A 26 6.44 -22.03 18.33
CA CYS A 26 5.40 -22.83 17.68
C CYS A 26 4.25 -21.92 17.22
N LEU A 27 3.68 -22.18 16.04
CA LEU A 27 2.58 -21.41 15.45
C LEU A 27 1.47 -22.31 14.88
N SER A 28 0.30 -22.17 15.47
CA SER A 28 -0.97 -22.77 15.04
C SER A 28 -1.82 -21.71 14.31
N VAL A 29 -2.11 -21.90 13.03
CA VAL A 29 -3.00 -21.02 12.25
C VAL A 29 -4.34 -21.71 11.99
N VAL A 30 -5.45 -21.11 12.44
CA VAL A 30 -6.81 -21.62 12.21
C VAL A 30 -7.55 -20.74 11.22
N VAL A 31 -7.87 -21.26 10.04
CA VAL A 31 -8.67 -20.59 9.01
C VAL A 31 -10.14 -20.95 9.19
N VAL A 32 -10.88 -20.10 9.90
CA VAL A 32 -12.32 -20.25 10.10
C VAL A 32 -13.03 -19.90 8.79
N GLY A 33 -13.92 -20.78 8.33
CA GLY A 33 -14.54 -20.67 7.00
C GLY A 33 -13.67 -21.20 5.86
N ALA A 34 -12.76 -22.14 6.14
CA ALA A 34 -11.79 -22.66 5.16
C ALA A 34 -12.38 -23.22 3.84
N SER A 35 -13.64 -23.70 3.84
CA SER A 35 -14.32 -24.12 2.61
C SER A 35 -14.77 -22.95 1.72
N GLY A 36 -14.72 -21.71 2.23
CA GLY A 36 -15.14 -20.48 1.57
C GLY A 36 -14.20 -19.97 0.47
N ASP A 37 -14.71 -18.98 -0.27
CA ASP A 37 -14.06 -18.47 -1.48
C ASP A 37 -12.86 -17.56 -1.18
N LEU A 38 -12.91 -16.80 -0.08
CA LEU A 38 -11.80 -15.96 0.39
C LEU A 38 -10.60 -16.81 0.83
N ALA A 39 -10.86 -17.85 1.63
CA ALA A 39 -9.82 -18.73 2.17
C ALA A 39 -8.94 -19.32 1.06
N LYS A 40 -9.54 -19.97 0.06
CA LYS A 40 -8.80 -20.60 -1.03
C LYS A 40 -8.18 -19.60 -2.03
N LYS A 41 -8.82 -18.44 -2.28
CA LYS A 41 -8.34 -17.44 -3.27
C LYS A 41 -7.36 -16.40 -2.70
N LYS A 42 -7.27 -16.26 -1.37
CA LYS A 42 -6.42 -15.27 -0.68
C LYS A 42 -5.67 -15.87 0.51
N THR A 43 -6.37 -16.34 1.54
CA THR A 43 -5.73 -16.71 2.82
C THR A 43 -4.66 -17.81 2.67
N TYR A 44 -4.99 -18.96 2.09
CA TYR A 44 -4.01 -20.03 1.85
C TYR A 44 -2.87 -19.61 0.88
N PRO A 45 -3.14 -18.96 -0.26
CA PRO A 45 -2.11 -18.38 -1.11
C PRO A 45 -1.14 -17.41 -0.41
N SER A 46 -1.61 -16.61 0.53
CA SER A 46 -0.77 -15.67 1.29
C SER A 46 0.03 -16.38 2.39
N LEU A 47 -0.56 -17.38 3.06
CA LEU A 47 0.17 -18.26 3.99
C LEU A 47 1.30 -19.01 3.26
N LEU A 48 1.04 -19.57 2.06
CA LEU A 48 2.08 -20.17 1.22
C LEU A 48 3.17 -19.16 0.84
N SER A 49 2.79 -17.91 0.51
CA SER A 49 3.75 -16.87 0.13
C SER A 49 4.71 -16.53 1.28
N LEU A 50 4.21 -16.53 2.52
CA LEU A 50 5.04 -16.38 3.73
C LEU A 50 5.87 -17.63 4.03
N TYR A 51 5.31 -18.84 3.85
CA TYR A 51 6.03 -20.10 4.02
C TYR A 51 7.20 -20.24 3.04
N ALA A 52 6.95 -20.02 1.74
CA ALA A 52 7.96 -20.06 0.68
C ALA A 52 9.03 -18.96 0.84
N GLY A 53 8.67 -17.82 1.44
CA GLY A 53 9.64 -16.78 1.84
C GLY A 53 10.47 -17.15 3.08
N GLY A 54 10.12 -18.23 3.79
CA GLY A 54 10.67 -18.59 5.09
C GLY A 54 10.49 -17.47 6.12
N LEU A 55 9.27 -16.92 6.16
CA LEU A 55 8.79 -15.86 7.06
C LEU A 55 7.75 -16.37 8.07
N LEU A 56 7.53 -17.70 8.13
CA LEU A 56 6.76 -18.39 9.16
C LEU A 56 7.70 -19.30 9.97
N PRO A 57 7.38 -19.63 11.22
CA PRO A 57 8.21 -20.52 12.03
C PRO A 57 8.33 -21.93 11.43
N PRO A 58 9.42 -22.67 11.72
CA PRO A 58 9.57 -24.07 11.30
C PRO A 58 8.46 -24.98 11.87
N SER A 59 8.06 -24.71 13.12
CA SER A 59 7.00 -25.40 13.86
C SER A 59 5.63 -24.78 13.56
N LEU A 60 5.22 -24.87 12.29
CA LEU A 60 3.94 -24.39 11.77
C LEU A 60 2.94 -25.54 11.52
N VAL A 61 1.71 -25.37 12.01
CA VAL A 61 0.52 -26.14 11.59
C VAL A 61 -0.61 -25.22 11.13
N VAL A 62 -1.40 -25.64 10.14
CA VAL A 62 -2.55 -24.89 9.62
C VAL A 62 -3.81 -25.75 9.64
N TYR A 63 -4.82 -25.33 10.38
CA TYR A 63 -6.13 -26.00 10.44
C TYR A 63 -7.21 -25.17 9.72
N GLY A 64 -7.92 -25.79 8.78
CA GLY A 64 -9.19 -25.25 8.28
C GLY A 64 -10.35 -25.68 9.18
N TYR A 65 -11.26 -24.76 9.52
CA TYR A 65 -12.48 -25.06 10.29
C TYR A 65 -13.72 -24.58 9.54
N ALA A 66 -14.69 -25.47 9.27
CA ALA A 66 -16.04 -25.06 8.84
C ALA A 66 -17.09 -26.17 9.05
N ARG A 67 -18.34 -25.86 8.70
CA ARG A 67 -19.49 -26.79 8.76
C ARG A 67 -19.50 -27.89 7.68
N SER A 68 -18.60 -27.79 6.69
CA SER A 68 -18.54 -28.76 5.59
C SER A 68 -17.86 -30.03 6.09
N SER A 69 -18.48 -31.20 5.92
CA SER A 69 -17.78 -32.46 6.15
C SER A 69 -16.74 -32.66 5.05
N MET A 70 -15.47 -32.47 5.40
CA MET A 70 -14.31 -32.62 4.52
C MET A 70 -13.18 -33.30 5.30
N THR A 71 -12.33 -34.04 4.60
CA THR A 71 -11.06 -34.57 5.10
C THR A 71 -9.91 -33.61 4.80
N ASP A 72 -8.74 -33.87 5.40
CA ASP A 72 -7.49 -33.17 5.07
C ASP A 72 -7.17 -33.26 3.57
N ALA A 73 -7.43 -34.42 2.94
CA ALA A 73 -7.21 -34.62 1.51
C ALA A 73 -8.14 -33.72 0.66
N ASP A 74 -9.43 -33.67 0.99
CA ASP A 74 -10.41 -32.81 0.30
C ASP A 74 -10.05 -31.32 0.42
N LEU A 75 -9.51 -30.89 1.58
CA LEU A 75 -9.00 -29.53 1.76
C LEU A 75 -7.81 -29.28 0.82
N ARG A 76 -6.81 -30.16 0.83
CA ARG A 76 -5.57 -30.03 0.04
C ARG A 76 -5.87 -29.99 -1.46
N GLU A 77 -6.74 -30.87 -1.96
CA GLU A 77 -7.21 -30.87 -3.35
C GLU A 77 -7.93 -29.54 -3.70
N ARG A 78 -8.81 -29.06 -2.80
CA ARG A 78 -9.56 -27.81 -3.02
C ARG A 78 -8.67 -26.56 -3.09
N ILE A 79 -7.56 -26.52 -2.36
CA ILE A 79 -6.68 -25.33 -2.31
C ILE A 79 -5.52 -25.38 -3.30
N ARG A 80 -4.99 -26.57 -3.66
CA ARG A 80 -3.83 -26.71 -4.60
C ARG A 80 -3.96 -25.88 -5.90
N PRO A 81 -5.09 -25.86 -6.63
CA PRO A 81 -5.22 -25.09 -7.88
C PRO A 81 -5.13 -23.55 -7.69
N HIS A 82 -5.17 -23.07 -6.45
CA HIS A 82 -4.96 -21.66 -6.11
C HIS A 82 -3.53 -21.37 -5.59
N LEU A 83 -2.74 -22.42 -5.36
CA LEU A 83 -1.34 -22.37 -4.94
C LEU A 83 -0.36 -22.54 -6.12
N GLU A 84 -0.77 -23.28 -7.16
CA GLU A 84 0.01 -23.50 -8.39
C GLU A 84 0.57 -22.21 -9.00
N GLY A 85 1.83 -22.27 -9.43
CA GLY A 85 2.55 -21.12 -10.02
C GLY A 85 2.94 -20.01 -9.04
N LYS A 86 2.74 -20.19 -7.73
CA LYS A 86 3.18 -19.22 -6.68
C LYS A 86 4.50 -19.60 -6.00
N ALA A 87 4.83 -20.88 -6.01
CA ALA A 87 6.07 -21.46 -5.50
C ALA A 87 6.35 -22.75 -6.28
N ASP A 88 7.52 -23.34 -6.09
CA ASP A 88 7.86 -24.66 -6.65
C ASP A 88 6.98 -25.75 -6.02
N ASP A 89 6.60 -26.79 -6.79
CA ASP A 89 5.67 -27.84 -6.33
C ASP A 89 6.11 -28.51 -5.02
N ILE A 90 7.42 -28.72 -4.82
CA ILE A 90 7.99 -29.29 -3.59
C ILE A 90 7.66 -28.41 -2.36
N VAL A 91 7.67 -27.08 -2.53
CA VAL A 91 7.33 -26.12 -1.46
C VAL A 91 5.82 -26.08 -1.22
N ILE A 92 5.02 -26.21 -2.29
CA ILE A 92 3.56 -26.33 -2.21
C ILE A 92 3.19 -27.60 -1.45
N ASP A 93 3.77 -28.74 -1.80
CA ASP A 93 3.52 -30.04 -1.17
C ASP A 93 3.89 -30.00 0.32
N SER A 94 5.09 -29.51 0.65
CA SER A 94 5.55 -29.33 2.03
C SER A 94 4.66 -28.37 2.85
N PHE A 95 4.03 -27.38 2.23
CA PHE A 95 3.05 -26.51 2.88
C PHE A 95 1.69 -27.22 3.07
N LEU A 96 1.24 -27.96 2.05
CA LEU A 96 -0.01 -28.73 2.09
C LEU A 96 0.04 -29.84 3.13
N ASP A 97 1.21 -30.44 3.38
CA ASP A 97 1.38 -31.45 4.42
C ASP A 97 1.12 -30.95 5.83
N ARG A 98 1.28 -29.64 6.06
CA ARG A 98 0.95 -28.94 7.31
C ARG A 98 -0.51 -28.46 7.38
N CYS A 99 -1.26 -28.63 6.29
CA CYS A 99 -2.67 -28.23 6.18
C CYS A 99 -3.60 -29.40 6.56
N HIS A 100 -4.40 -29.18 7.59
CA HIS A 100 -5.36 -30.13 8.16
C HIS A 100 -6.76 -29.51 8.22
N TYR A 101 -7.78 -30.32 8.50
CA TYR A 101 -9.17 -29.89 8.57
C TYR A 101 -9.88 -30.40 9.83
N GLN A 102 -10.78 -29.58 10.36
CA GLN A 102 -11.78 -29.95 11.37
C GLN A 102 -13.16 -29.50 10.88
N SER A 103 -14.12 -30.42 10.91
CA SER A 103 -15.53 -30.07 10.78
C SER A 103 -16.17 -29.81 12.15
N GLY A 104 -17.20 -28.97 12.18
CA GLY A 104 -18.04 -28.73 13.36
C GLY A 104 -19.50 -28.53 12.96
N ALA A 105 -20.44 -28.71 13.88
CA ALA A 105 -21.87 -28.58 13.61
C ALA A 105 -22.29 -27.13 13.27
N GLY A 106 -21.60 -26.15 13.86
CA GLY A 106 -21.79 -24.71 13.67
C GLY A 106 -20.50 -23.97 14.00
N TYR A 107 -20.45 -22.64 13.89
CA TYR A 107 -19.24 -21.91 14.29
C TYR A 107 -19.19 -21.64 15.80
N GLY A 108 -20.32 -21.72 16.51
CA GLY A 108 -20.39 -21.79 17.97
C GLY A 108 -20.34 -23.20 18.56
N ASP A 109 -19.89 -24.21 17.81
CA ASP A 109 -19.85 -25.60 18.28
C ASP A 109 -18.66 -25.84 19.25
N HIS A 110 -18.90 -25.62 20.54
CA HIS A 110 -17.92 -25.85 21.60
C HIS A 110 -17.32 -27.26 21.62
N ALA A 111 -18.05 -28.29 21.16
CA ALA A 111 -17.51 -29.65 21.10
C ALA A 111 -16.49 -29.78 19.95
N GLY A 112 -16.86 -29.35 18.74
CA GLY A 112 -15.94 -29.31 17.60
C GLY A 112 -14.73 -28.38 17.81
N TRP A 113 -14.90 -27.28 18.55
CA TRP A 113 -13.78 -26.43 18.97
C TRP A 113 -12.91 -27.07 20.06
N GLY A 114 -13.50 -27.83 21.00
CA GLY A 114 -12.75 -28.63 21.97
C GLY A 114 -11.91 -29.74 21.33
N GLU A 115 -12.46 -30.42 20.32
CA GLU A 115 -11.70 -31.38 19.50
C GLU A 115 -10.54 -30.72 18.76
N LEU A 116 -10.76 -29.55 18.16
CA LEU A 116 -9.68 -28.77 17.53
C LEU A 116 -8.63 -28.35 18.55
N ASN A 117 -9.04 -27.82 19.70
CA ASN A 117 -8.11 -27.43 20.77
C ASN A 117 -7.23 -28.62 21.21
N ALA A 118 -7.78 -29.83 21.36
CA ALA A 118 -7.00 -31.01 21.71
C ALA A 118 -5.93 -31.35 20.65
N LYS A 119 -6.22 -31.11 19.36
CA LYS A 119 -5.24 -31.25 18.26
C LYS A 119 -4.17 -30.16 18.27
N LEU A 120 -4.55 -28.91 18.58
CA LEU A 120 -3.61 -27.79 18.72
C LEU A 120 -2.68 -27.99 19.93
N ASP A 121 -3.24 -28.32 21.09
CA ASP A 121 -2.50 -28.68 22.31
C ASP A 121 -1.53 -29.85 22.04
N GLY A 122 -1.96 -30.87 21.30
CA GLY A 122 -1.13 -32.01 20.93
C GLY A 122 0.03 -31.66 20.00
N PHE A 123 -0.18 -30.76 19.04
CA PHE A 123 0.89 -30.24 18.18
C PHE A 123 1.89 -29.39 18.98
N GLU A 124 1.38 -28.45 19.78
CA GLU A 124 2.18 -27.55 20.61
C GLU A 124 3.01 -28.33 21.66
N ALA A 125 2.46 -29.40 22.24
CA ALA A 125 3.20 -30.28 23.16
C ALA A 125 4.21 -31.23 22.46
N SER A 126 4.15 -31.35 21.13
CA SER A 126 5.12 -32.13 20.33
C SER A 126 6.25 -31.28 19.75
N ALA A 127 6.13 -29.96 19.85
CA ALA A 127 7.15 -28.99 19.45
C ALA A 127 8.29 -28.93 20.48
N GLU A 128 9.47 -28.47 20.08
CA GLU A 128 10.59 -28.24 21.03
C GLU A 128 10.41 -26.89 21.78
N GLU A 129 9.57 -26.01 21.23
CA GLU A 129 9.33 -24.66 21.69
C GLU A 129 8.24 -24.59 22.79
N GLU A 130 8.58 -24.04 23.97
CA GLU A 130 7.65 -23.90 25.12
C GLU A 130 6.43 -22.99 24.86
N VAL A 131 6.47 -22.17 23.81
CA VAL A 131 5.46 -21.15 23.50
C VAL A 131 4.71 -21.52 22.22
N GLY A 132 3.41 -21.81 22.36
CA GLY A 132 2.50 -22.07 21.24
C GLY A 132 1.66 -20.83 20.91
N ASN A 133 1.93 -20.17 19.80
CA ASN A 133 1.15 -19.02 19.34
C ASN A 133 -0.03 -19.46 18.48
N ARG A 134 -1.21 -18.83 18.65
CA ARG A 134 -2.43 -19.15 17.90
C ARG A 134 -2.93 -17.94 17.10
N LEU A 135 -3.18 -18.15 15.80
CA LEU A 135 -3.71 -17.14 14.88
C LEU A 135 -5.03 -17.62 14.28
N PHE A 136 -6.14 -16.93 14.56
CA PHE A 136 -7.46 -17.26 14.05
C PHE A 136 -7.84 -16.29 12.91
N TYR A 137 -8.00 -16.80 11.68
CA TYR A 137 -8.44 -16.02 10.53
C TYR A 137 -9.94 -16.23 10.28
N PHE A 138 -10.75 -15.19 10.48
CA PHE A 138 -12.20 -15.22 10.31
C PHE A 138 -12.57 -14.97 8.84
N ALA A 139 -12.41 -15.98 7.98
CA ALA A 139 -12.86 -15.94 6.58
C ALA A 139 -14.36 -16.29 6.43
N VAL A 140 -15.18 -15.71 7.32
CA VAL A 140 -16.61 -15.97 7.53
C VAL A 140 -17.43 -14.67 7.53
N PRO A 141 -18.74 -14.71 7.26
CA PRO A 141 -19.58 -13.51 7.31
C PRO A 141 -19.77 -12.98 8.74
N PRO A 142 -20.06 -11.68 8.95
CA PRO A 142 -20.10 -11.07 10.27
C PRO A 142 -21.14 -11.65 11.24
N ASN A 143 -22.21 -12.24 10.72
CA ASN A 143 -23.29 -12.80 11.55
C ASN A 143 -22.87 -14.02 12.38
N VAL A 144 -21.70 -14.63 12.12
CA VAL A 144 -21.17 -15.72 12.94
C VAL A 144 -19.98 -15.28 13.82
N PHE A 145 -19.53 -14.02 13.75
CA PHE A 145 -18.39 -13.55 14.55
C PHE A 145 -18.61 -13.72 16.06
N ALA A 146 -19.85 -13.50 16.53
CA ALA A 146 -20.22 -13.64 17.94
C ALA A 146 -20.05 -15.08 18.43
N GLU A 147 -20.78 -16.04 17.83
CA GLU A 147 -20.74 -17.46 18.21
C GLU A 147 -19.33 -18.06 18.04
N THR A 148 -18.60 -17.65 17.01
CA THR A 148 -17.21 -18.09 16.78
C THR A 148 -16.28 -17.56 17.86
N GLY A 149 -16.41 -16.28 18.20
CA GLY A 149 -15.57 -15.61 19.20
C GLY A 149 -15.78 -16.19 20.59
N GLU A 150 -17.04 -16.40 20.97
CA GLU A 150 -17.42 -17.07 22.22
C GLU A 150 -16.80 -18.46 22.32
N ALA A 151 -16.99 -19.31 21.29
CA ALA A 151 -16.46 -20.66 21.30
C ALA A 151 -14.92 -20.71 21.37
N ILE A 152 -14.21 -19.89 20.57
CA ILE A 152 -12.74 -19.78 20.63
C ILE A 152 -12.28 -19.34 22.02
N SER A 153 -12.87 -18.26 22.57
CA SER A 153 -12.49 -17.71 23.88
C SER A 153 -12.67 -18.71 25.02
N ALA A 154 -13.68 -19.58 24.94
CA ALA A 154 -14.00 -20.57 25.95
C ALA A 154 -13.15 -21.86 25.85
N THR A 155 -12.58 -22.19 24.69
CA THR A 155 -12.02 -23.54 24.44
C THR A 155 -10.63 -23.58 23.82
N SER A 156 -10.24 -22.58 23.03
CA SER A 156 -9.18 -22.71 22.03
C SER A 156 -8.09 -21.64 22.12
N MET A 157 -8.15 -20.72 23.08
CA MET A 157 -7.09 -19.75 23.36
C MET A 157 -5.78 -20.47 23.73
N SER A 158 -4.65 -19.91 23.32
CA SER A 158 -3.33 -20.39 23.75
C SER A 158 -3.15 -20.23 25.26
N LYS A 159 -2.39 -21.15 25.84
CA LYS A 159 -2.02 -21.18 27.27
C LYS A 159 -0.65 -20.54 27.55
N THR A 160 0.22 -20.41 26.54
CA THR A 160 1.61 -19.95 26.69
C THR A 160 2.02 -18.84 25.73
N GLY A 161 1.41 -18.76 24.54
CA GLY A 161 1.66 -17.74 23.53
C GLY A 161 0.48 -16.79 23.32
N PHE A 162 0.56 -15.96 22.27
CA PHE A 162 -0.55 -15.07 21.92
C PHE A 162 -1.72 -15.83 21.29
N SER A 163 -2.91 -15.23 21.35
CA SER A 163 -4.09 -15.65 20.58
C SER A 163 -4.61 -14.43 19.83
N ARG A 164 -4.40 -14.36 18.51
CA ARG A 164 -4.75 -13.18 17.69
C ARG A 164 -5.80 -13.51 16.65
N MET A 165 -6.71 -12.57 16.43
CA MET A 165 -7.92 -12.75 15.63
C MET A 165 -7.91 -11.77 14.45
N ILE A 166 -7.73 -12.29 13.24
CA ILE A 166 -7.90 -11.54 12.00
C ILE A 166 -9.37 -11.56 11.62
N VAL A 167 -9.98 -10.37 11.46
CA VAL A 167 -11.40 -10.22 11.14
C VAL A 167 -11.59 -9.42 9.86
N GLU A 168 -12.52 -9.86 9.00
CA GLU A 168 -12.79 -9.29 7.68
C GLU A 168 -13.99 -8.32 7.65
N LYS A 169 -13.99 -7.43 6.66
CA LYS A 169 -15.15 -6.56 6.36
C LYS A 169 -16.32 -7.39 5.78
N PRO A 170 -17.60 -6.98 5.96
CA PRO A 170 -18.08 -5.67 6.43
C PRO A 170 -18.24 -5.56 7.95
N PHE A 171 -17.80 -4.45 8.52
CA PHE A 171 -17.96 -4.11 9.93
C PHE A 171 -19.21 -3.24 10.15
N GLY A 172 -20.38 -3.83 9.90
CA GLY A 172 -21.67 -3.13 9.91
C GLY A 172 -22.03 -2.48 8.57
N ARG A 173 -23.17 -1.80 8.56
CA ARG A 173 -23.69 -0.98 7.44
C ARG A 173 -23.97 0.47 7.84
N ASP A 174 -23.83 0.79 9.12
CA ASP A 174 -24.10 2.07 9.77
C ASP A 174 -23.39 2.09 11.13
N THR A 175 -23.46 3.21 11.84
CA THR A 175 -22.83 3.38 13.16
C THR A 175 -23.30 2.37 14.20
N ASP A 176 -24.59 2.03 14.25
CA ASP A 176 -25.14 1.21 15.34
C ASP A 176 -24.90 -0.29 15.12
N SER A 177 -25.03 -0.78 13.88
CA SER A 177 -24.61 -2.14 13.50
C SER A 177 -23.09 -2.34 13.66
N CYS A 178 -22.29 -1.30 13.41
CA CYS A 178 -20.86 -1.33 13.72
C CYS A 178 -20.60 -1.48 15.23
N ARG A 179 -21.21 -0.61 16.05
CA ARG A 179 -21.11 -0.67 17.53
C ARG A 179 -21.55 -2.04 18.06
N ALA A 180 -22.61 -2.64 17.52
CA ALA A 180 -23.06 -3.98 17.91
C ALA A 180 -22.01 -5.08 17.61
N ILE A 181 -21.39 -5.05 16.43
CA ILE A 181 -20.33 -6.02 16.06
C ILE A 181 -19.08 -5.83 16.94
N LEU A 182 -18.65 -4.58 17.16
CA LEU A 182 -17.51 -4.28 18.01
C LEU A 182 -17.75 -4.67 19.47
N ALA A 183 -18.92 -4.35 20.02
CA ALA A 183 -19.31 -4.76 21.36
C ALA A 183 -19.46 -6.29 21.51
N SER A 184 -19.75 -7.02 20.43
CA SER A 184 -19.74 -8.48 20.46
C SER A 184 -18.33 -9.06 20.48
N LEU A 185 -17.39 -8.52 19.70
CA LEU A 185 -16.00 -8.99 19.68
C LEU A 185 -15.27 -8.64 20.99
N GLY A 186 -15.47 -7.41 21.50
CA GLY A 186 -14.86 -6.91 22.73
C GLY A 186 -15.36 -7.55 24.03
N LYS A 187 -16.31 -8.49 23.97
CA LYS A 187 -16.67 -9.36 25.11
C LYS A 187 -15.70 -10.52 25.31
N HIS A 188 -15.01 -10.93 24.25
CA HIS A 188 -14.25 -12.18 24.17
C HIS A 188 -12.75 -11.94 23.96
N PHE A 189 -12.37 -10.78 23.41
CA PHE A 189 -11.01 -10.47 23.01
C PHE A 189 -10.67 -9.01 23.30
N ASP A 190 -9.43 -8.77 23.74
CA ASP A 190 -8.88 -7.43 23.90
C ASP A 190 -8.57 -6.77 22.54
N GLU A 191 -8.61 -5.43 22.49
CA GLU A 191 -8.35 -4.64 21.28
C GLU A 191 -6.90 -4.80 20.75
N SER A 192 -5.97 -5.28 21.59
CA SER A 192 -4.60 -5.66 21.21
C SER A 192 -4.55 -6.88 20.29
N ASP A 193 -5.53 -7.77 20.38
CA ASP A 193 -5.55 -9.06 19.69
C ASP A 193 -6.57 -9.11 18.55
N LEU A 194 -7.32 -8.03 18.33
CA LEU A 194 -8.30 -7.86 17.25
C LEU A 194 -7.72 -7.10 16.05
N PHE A 195 -7.41 -7.85 14.99
CA PHE A 195 -6.80 -7.36 13.75
C PHE A 195 -7.84 -7.24 12.63
N ARG A 196 -8.56 -6.10 12.61
CA ARG A 196 -9.59 -5.79 11.61
C ARG A 196 -8.95 -5.37 10.30
N ILE A 197 -9.12 -6.19 9.26
CA ILE A 197 -8.51 -5.97 7.94
C ILE A 197 -9.22 -4.84 7.18
N ASP A 198 -8.40 -3.86 6.78
CA ASP A 198 -8.58 -3.17 5.51
C ASP A 198 -7.38 -3.50 4.60
N HIS A 199 -7.61 -4.30 3.56
CA HIS A 199 -6.56 -4.74 2.64
C HIS A 199 -5.92 -3.59 1.80
N TYR A 200 -6.46 -2.36 1.84
CA TYR A 200 -5.77 -1.19 1.29
C TYR A 200 -4.60 -0.73 2.15
N LEU A 201 -4.70 -0.88 3.48
CA LEU A 201 -3.57 -0.60 4.39
C LEU A 201 -2.39 -1.54 4.11
N GLY A 202 -2.66 -2.78 3.69
CA GLY A 202 -1.63 -3.73 3.25
C GLY A 202 -0.96 -3.41 1.90
N LYS A 203 -1.32 -2.34 1.19
CA LYS A 203 -0.71 -1.99 -0.11
C LYS A 203 0.58 -1.18 0.07
N GLU A 204 1.60 -1.53 -0.72
CA GLU A 204 2.93 -0.90 -0.70
C GLU A 204 2.87 0.64 -0.77
N MET A 205 2.11 1.20 -1.71
CA MET A 205 2.03 2.65 -1.90
C MET A 205 1.26 3.38 -0.78
N VAL A 206 0.55 2.64 0.07
CA VAL A 206 -0.13 3.17 1.26
C VAL A 206 0.82 3.13 2.45
N GLN A 207 1.53 2.02 2.65
CA GLN A 207 2.61 1.90 3.64
C GLN A 207 3.72 2.94 3.43
N ASN A 208 4.10 3.17 2.17
CA ASN A 208 5.12 4.15 1.81
C ASN A 208 4.73 5.61 2.14
N LEU A 209 3.46 5.92 2.47
CA LEU A 209 3.07 7.27 2.89
C LEU A 209 3.85 7.76 4.12
N MET A 210 4.12 6.89 5.09
CA MET A 210 4.82 7.26 6.32
C MET A 210 6.27 7.66 6.03
N VAL A 211 6.97 6.87 5.22
CA VAL A 211 8.36 7.14 4.79
C VAL A 211 8.42 8.36 3.88
N MET A 212 7.49 8.46 2.93
CA MET A 212 7.45 9.56 1.97
C MET A 212 7.19 10.91 2.63
N ARG A 213 6.24 11.00 3.57
CA ARG A 213 5.92 12.26 4.29
C ARG A 213 7.00 12.61 5.31
N PHE A 214 7.25 11.74 6.28
CA PHE A 214 8.05 12.07 7.46
C PHE A 214 9.55 11.81 7.29
N GLY A 215 9.95 11.07 6.26
CA GLY A 215 11.36 10.90 5.86
C GLY A 215 11.90 11.98 4.91
N ASN A 216 11.08 12.94 4.45
CA ASN A 216 11.48 13.92 3.44
C ASN A 216 11.13 15.36 3.86
N ILE A 217 12.13 16.13 4.28
CA ILE A 217 11.96 17.53 4.73
C ILE A 217 11.25 18.43 3.71
N TRP A 218 11.54 18.26 2.41
CA TRP A 218 10.90 19.04 1.34
C TRP A 218 9.40 18.72 1.21
N MET A 219 9.02 17.47 1.47
CA MET A 219 7.64 17.02 1.37
C MET A 219 6.79 17.57 2.52
N GLU A 220 7.26 17.41 3.77
CA GLU A 220 6.54 17.86 4.97
C GLU A 220 6.30 19.39 4.96
N ASN A 221 7.27 20.19 4.50
CA ASN A 221 7.11 21.64 4.34
C ASN A 221 6.01 22.01 3.32
N MET A 222 5.77 21.17 2.31
CA MET A 222 4.71 21.36 1.31
C MET A 222 3.36 20.74 1.73
N TRP A 223 3.30 20.03 2.87
CA TRP A 223 2.20 19.15 3.24
C TRP A 223 1.10 19.82 4.09
N ASN A 224 0.63 20.98 3.65
CA ASN A 224 -0.33 21.80 4.39
C ASN A 224 -1.13 22.76 3.46
N ARG A 225 -2.18 23.37 4.02
CA ARG A 225 -3.09 24.33 3.37
C ARG A 225 -2.45 25.53 2.66
N ASN A 226 -1.22 25.91 3.00
CA ASN A 226 -0.54 27.04 2.34
C ASN A 226 0.01 26.63 0.96
N CYS A 227 0.32 25.35 0.77
CA CYS A 227 0.85 24.81 -0.49
C CYS A 227 -0.19 23.98 -1.26
N VAL A 228 -1.04 23.23 -0.55
CA VAL A 228 -2.06 22.35 -1.15
C VAL A 228 -3.33 23.13 -1.46
N GLN A 229 -3.86 22.95 -2.69
CA GLN A 229 -5.17 23.43 -3.10
C GLN A 229 -6.25 22.41 -2.73
N CYS A 230 -6.10 21.16 -3.16
CA CYS A 230 -7.07 20.10 -2.90
C CYS A 230 -6.42 18.71 -2.97
N ILE A 231 -7.10 17.72 -2.38
CA ILE A 231 -6.72 16.31 -2.43
C ILE A 231 -7.81 15.53 -3.15
N THR A 232 -7.45 14.60 -4.03
CA THR A 232 -8.39 13.68 -4.69
C THR A 232 -7.94 12.24 -4.53
N LEU A 233 -8.84 11.40 -4.02
CA LEU A 233 -8.65 9.97 -3.79
C LEU A 233 -9.56 9.20 -4.73
N THR A 234 -8.98 8.55 -5.73
CA THR A 234 -9.71 7.91 -6.81
C THR A 234 -9.62 6.39 -6.73
N PHE A 235 -10.76 5.71 -6.82
CA PHE A 235 -10.92 4.28 -7.06
C PHE A 235 -11.80 4.04 -8.29
N LYS A 236 -11.38 3.15 -9.17
CA LYS A 236 -12.08 2.83 -10.42
C LYS A 236 -11.91 1.35 -10.78
N GLU A 237 -13.02 0.72 -11.12
CA GLU A 237 -13.07 -0.63 -11.69
C GLU A 237 -13.71 -0.60 -13.08
N PRO A 238 -13.17 -1.32 -14.07
CA PRO A 238 -13.71 -1.34 -15.43
C PRO A 238 -14.85 -2.34 -15.63
N PHE A 239 -15.05 -3.24 -14.66
CA PHE A 239 -16.10 -4.25 -14.61
C PHE A 239 -17.23 -3.81 -13.67
N GLY A 240 -18.39 -4.47 -13.78
CA GLY A 240 -19.60 -4.14 -13.00
C GLY A 240 -19.62 -4.87 -11.66
N THR A 241 -20.79 -5.39 -11.28
CA THR A 241 -20.96 -6.26 -10.11
C THR A 241 -20.71 -7.75 -10.40
N GLU A 242 -20.51 -8.15 -11.66
CA GLU A 242 -20.11 -9.51 -12.07
C GLU A 242 -20.95 -10.63 -11.41
N GLY A 243 -22.28 -10.51 -11.44
CA GLY A 243 -23.21 -11.48 -10.85
C GLY A 243 -23.30 -11.43 -9.32
N ARG A 244 -22.71 -10.42 -8.68
CA ARG A 244 -22.87 -10.12 -7.23
C ARG A 244 -23.76 -8.90 -6.99
N GLY A 245 -24.57 -8.50 -7.97
CA GLY A 245 -25.43 -7.32 -7.93
C GLY A 245 -26.30 -7.25 -6.68
N GLY A 246 -27.02 -8.32 -6.34
CA GLY A 246 -27.91 -8.38 -5.19
C GLY A 246 -27.23 -8.30 -3.81
N TYR A 247 -25.94 -8.64 -3.72
CA TYR A 247 -25.14 -8.34 -2.51
C TYR A 247 -24.75 -6.86 -2.50
N PHE A 248 -24.25 -6.34 -3.61
CA PHE A 248 -23.83 -4.94 -3.71
C PHE A 248 -24.98 -3.95 -3.52
N ASP A 249 -26.20 -4.30 -3.93
CA ASP A 249 -27.44 -3.51 -3.82
C ASP A 249 -27.77 -3.12 -2.37
N GLN A 250 -27.35 -3.94 -1.40
CA GLN A 250 -27.56 -3.69 0.04
C GLN A 250 -26.55 -2.72 0.66
N TYR A 251 -25.46 -2.41 -0.03
CA TYR A 251 -24.34 -1.61 0.51
C TYR A 251 -24.08 -0.33 -0.29
N GLY A 252 -24.03 -0.43 -1.62
CA GLY A 252 -23.61 0.65 -2.52
C GLY A 252 -22.13 1.01 -2.42
N ILE A 253 -21.66 1.83 -3.36
CA ILE A 253 -20.24 2.14 -3.52
C ILE A 253 -19.62 2.90 -2.33
N ILE A 254 -20.42 3.69 -1.60
CA ILE A 254 -19.95 4.45 -0.44
C ILE A 254 -19.51 3.48 0.66
N ARG A 255 -20.31 2.46 0.97
CA ARG A 255 -19.98 1.43 1.97
C ARG A 255 -18.95 0.43 1.45
N ASP A 256 -18.98 0.07 0.16
CA ASP A 256 -18.02 -0.89 -0.40
C ASP A 256 -16.58 -0.34 -0.42
N ILE A 257 -16.39 0.95 -0.72
CA ILE A 257 -15.07 1.53 -1.04
C ILE A 257 -14.73 2.83 -0.30
N ILE A 258 -15.68 3.76 -0.12
CA ILE A 258 -15.35 5.11 0.37
C ILE A 258 -15.14 5.10 1.89
N GLN A 259 -16.12 4.58 2.64
CA GLN A 259 -16.14 4.58 4.10
C GLN A 259 -14.96 3.79 4.72
N ASN A 260 -14.44 2.79 4.01
CA ASN A 260 -13.27 2.01 4.40
C ASN A 260 -12.03 2.44 3.60
N HIS A 261 -11.79 1.84 2.44
CA HIS A 261 -10.51 1.88 1.72
C HIS A 261 -9.98 3.29 1.46
N LEU A 262 -10.84 4.19 0.97
CA LEU A 262 -10.40 5.56 0.68
C LEU A 262 -10.26 6.41 1.94
N LEU A 263 -11.15 6.27 2.92
CA LEU A 263 -11.05 6.98 4.21
C LEU A 263 -9.77 6.57 4.98
N GLN A 264 -9.45 5.27 4.99
CA GLN A 264 -8.22 4.75 5.60
C GLN A 264 -6.95 5.33 4.97
N VAL A 265 -6.90 5.37 3.63
CA VAL A 265 -5.81 6.01 2.89
C VAL A 265 -5.76 7.52 3.14
N MET A 266 -6.91 8.18 3.25
CA MET A 266 -7.03 9.61 3.57
C MET A 266 -6.41 9.93 4.93
N CYS A 267 -6.71 9.12 5.96
CA CYS A 267 -6.17 9.32 7.31
C CYS A 267 -4.63 9.28 7.30
N LEU A 268 -4.02 8.26 6.68
CA LEU A 268 -2.55 8.18 6.55
C LEU A 268 -1.95 9.33 5.73
N LEU A 269 -2.69 9.81 4.71
CA LEU A 269 -2.26 10.94 3.88
C LEU A 269 -2.28 12.28 4.64
N THR A 270 -3.14 12.43 5.65
CA THR A 270 -3.46 13.73 6.28
C THR A 270 -3.14 13.83 7.77
N MET A 271 -2.92 12.71 8.47
CA MET A 271 -2.53 12.67 9.89
C MET A 271 -1.28 13.51 10.19
N GLU A 272 -1.14 13.98 11.43
CA GLU A 272 0.11 14.60 11.89
C GLU A 272 1.25 13.57 11.97
N CYS A 273 2.48 14.04 12.19
CA CYS A 273 3.61 13.16 12.45
C CYS A 273 3.40 12.46 13.81
N PRO A 274 3.29 11.13 13.87
CA PRO A 274 3.12 10.43 15.13
C PRO A 274 4.46 10.39 15.86
N ASN A 275 4.42 10.34 17.20
CA ASN A 275 5.63 10.29 18.03
C ASN A 275 6.53 9.06 17.77
N LYS A 276 6.02 8.04 17.06
CA LYS A 276 6.74 6.80 16.74
C LYS A 276 6.18 6.14 15.49
N LEU A 277 7.06 5.65 14.61
CA LEU A 277 6.71 5.02 13.32
C LEU A 277 7.11 3.54 13.20
N ASP A 278 7.93 2.99 14.11
CA ASP A 278 8.29 1.57 14.15
C ASP A 278 8.49 1.06 15.59
N GLY A 279 8.48 -0.26 15.75
CA GLY A 279 8.48 -0.95 17.04
C GLY A 279 7.07 -1.13 17.64
N PRO A 280 6.95 -1.83 18.79
CA PRO A 280 5.66 -2.31 19.30
C PRO A 280 4.60 -1.22 19.50
N GLU A 281 5.00 -0.07 20.06
CA GLU A 281 4.12 1.06 20.37
C GLU A 281 3.67 1.85 19.13
N ALA A 282 4.34 1.71 17.98
CA ALA A 282 4.05 2.53 16.79
C ALA A 282 2.62 2.32 16.28
N GLY A 283 2.08 1.11 16.44
CA GLY A 283 0.70 0.80 16.06
C GLY A 283 -0.33 1.65 16.81
N GLU A 284 -0.10 2.01 18.07
CA GLU A 284 -0.97 2.96 18.76
C GLU A 284 -0.77 4.37 18.26
N LYS A 285 0.48 4.85 18.20
CA LYS A 285 0.75 6.27 17.91
C LYS A 285 0.35 6.67 16.49
N ILE A 286 0.43 5.74 15.53
CA ILE A 286 -0.13 5.92 14.19
C ILE A 286 -1.66 5.96 14.23
N ARG A 287 -2.32 5.04 14.96
CA ARG A 287 -3.79 4.98 15.05
C ARG A 287 -4.39 6.17 15.79
N ASP A 288 -3.72 6.71 16.81
CA ASP A 288 -4.12 7.92 17.51
C ASP A 288 -4.18 9.14 16.57
N GLU A 289 -3.18 9.33 15.70
CA GLU A 289 -3.19 10.43 14.73
C GLU A 289 -4.17 10.20 13.57
N LYS A 290 -4.48 8.95 13.20
CA LYS A 290 -5.59 8.62 12.28
C LYS A 290 -6.94 9.00 12.90
N VAL A 291 -7.17 8.66 14.17
CA VAL A 291 -8.41 8.99 14.89
C VAL A 291 -8.57 10.50 15.03
N ARG A 292 -7.50 11.24 15.38
CA ARG A 292 -7.52 12.71 15.45
C ARG A 292 -7.95 13.38 14.14
N VAL A 293 -7.60 12.81 12.98
CA VAL A 293 -8.12 13.27 11.68
C VAL A 293 -9.63 13.07 11.58
N LEU A 294 -10.13 11.88 11.92
CA LEU A 294 -11.56 11.55 11.84
C LEU A 294 -12.41 12.34 12.85
N GLU A 295 -11.89 12.63 14.03
CA GLU A 295 -12.50 13.56 15.01
C GLU A 295 -12.61 14.98 14.44
N SER A 296 -11.63 15.39 13.63
CA SER A 296 -11.59 16.69 12.95
C SER A 296 -12.48 16.74 11.68
N MET A 297 -13.15 15.66 11.30
CA MET A 297 -14.07 15.62 10.16
C MET A 297 -15.53 15.87 10.60
N ARG A 298 -16.27 16.63 9.79
CA ARG A 298 -17.72 16.75 9.92
C ARG A 298 -18.42 15.52 9.29
N PRO A 299 -19.63 15.15 9.76
CA PRO A 299 -20.51 14.28 9.00
C PRO A 299 -20.77 14.84 7.60
N VAL A 300 -20.80 13.96 6.60
CA VAL A 300 -21.04 14.34 5.21
C VAL A 300 -22.50 14.80 5.05
N ALA A 301 -22.71 15.90 4.32
CA ALA A 301 -24.03 16.38 3.93
C ALA A 301 -24.40 15.87 2.52
N LEU A 302 -25.69 15.76 2.22
CA LEU A 302 -26.16 15.31 0.89
C LEU A 302 -25.65 16.22 -0.25
N ASP A 303 -25.59 17.54 -0.01
CA ASP A 303 -25.04 18.52 -0.98
C ASP A 303 -23.55 18.30 -1.30
N ASP A 304 -22.84 17.56 -0.45
CA ASP A 304 -21.43 17.17 -0.62
C ASP A 304 -21.27 15.75 -1.20
N VAL A 305 -22.34 15.17 -1.73
CA VAL A 305 -22.33 13.88 -2.44
C VAL A 305 -22.89 14.00 -3.86
N PHE A 306 -22.17 13.43 -4.83
CA PHE A 306 -22.62 13.26 -6.20
C PHE A 306 -22.75 11.76 -6.51
N LEU A 307 -23.97 11.28 -6.75
CA LEU A 307 -24.27 9.85 -6.96
C LEU A 307 -24.44 9.50 -8.45
N GLY A 308 -23.99 8.31 -8.83
CA GLY A 308 -24.21 7.75 -10.16
C GLY A 308 -24.48 6.25 -10.16
N GLN A 309 -25.18 5.76 -11.19
CA GLN A 309 -25.43 4.35 -11.41
C GLN A 309 -25.24 3.97 -12.88
N TYR A 310 -24.50 2.89 -13.16
CA TYR A 310 -24.24 2.51 -14.54
C TYR A 310 -25.49 1.94 -15.23
N GLU A 311 -25.64 2.25 -16.52
CA GLU A 311 -26.69 1.69 -17.39
C GLU A 311 -26.56 0.17 -17.45
N GLY A 312 -27.67 -0.54 -17.19
CA GLY A 312 -27.70 -2.01 -17.10
C GLY A 312 -27.29 -2.59 -15.74
N TYR A 313 -27.11 -1.77 -14.69
CA TYR A 313 -26.88 -2.28 -13.32
C TYR A 313 -27.99 -3.24 -12.87
N THR A 314 -29.25 -2.81 -13.02
CA THR A 314 -30.45 -3.58 -12.63
C THR A 314 -30.73 -4.79 -13.53
N ASP A 315 -30.00 -4.97 -14.63
CA ASP A 315 -30.14 -6.15 -15.51
C ASP A 315 -29.54 -7.41 -14.87
N ASP A 316 -28.66 -7.27 -13.86
CA ASP A 316 -28.12 -8.38 -13.08
C ASP A 316 -29.28 -9.21 -12.47
N PRO A 317 -29.39 -10.52 -12.78
CA PRO A 317 -30.51 -11.36 -12.33
C PRO A 317 -30.55 -11.54 -10.81
N THR A 318 -29.44 -11.26 -10.10
CA THR A 318 -29.40 -11.31 -8.63
C THR A 318 -30.03 -10.10 -7.96
N ILE A 319 -30.30 -9.02 -8.71
CA ILE A 319 -31.01 -7.83 -8.21
C ILE A 319 -32.52 -8.03 -8.43
N THR A 320 -33.27 -8.15 -7.33
CA THR A 320 -34.72 -8.32 -7.35
C THR A 320 -35.45 -7.00 -7.62
N ASN A 321 -34.96 -5.88 -7.08
CA ASN A 321 -35.52 -4.56 -7.31
C ASN A 321 -35.01 -3.95 -8.62
N LYS A 322 -35.80 -4.04 -9.69
CA LYS A 322 -35.45 -3.49 -11.01
C LYS A 322 -35.49 -1.97 -11.10
N ASP A 323 -36.04 -1.29 -10.09
CA ASP A 323 -36.02 0.17 -9.92
C ASP A 323 -35.00 0.63 -8.85
N SER A 324 -34.00 -0.20 -8.53
CA SER A 324 -32.99 0.16 -7.51
C SER A 324 -32.25 1.45 -7.86
N ASN A 325 -32.16 2.35 -6.87
CA ASN A 325 -31.35 3.57 -6.92
C ASN A 325 -29.95 3.38 -6.27
N CYS A 326 -29.51 2.15 -6.02
CA CYS A 326 -28.19 1.87 -5.43
C CYS A 326 -27.05 2.53 -6.25
N PRO A 327 -26.20 3.38 -5.63
CA PRO A 327 -25.13 4.06 -6.34
C PRO A 327 -23.95 3.11 -6.62
N THR A 328 -23.64 2.91 -7.90
CA THR A 328 -22.41 2.21 -8.36
C THR A 328 -21.24 3.17 -8.57
N PHE A 329 -21.51 4.47 -8.49
CA PHE A 329 -20.54 5.57 -8.53
C PHE A 329 -20.89 6.61 -7.45
N ALA A 330 -19.87 7.15 -6.78
CA ALA A 330 -20.02 8.33 -5.94
C ALA A 330 -18.75 9.20 -6.01
N ALA A 331 -18.95 10.52 -6.02
CA ALA A 331 -17.95 11.48 -5.57
C ALA A 331 -18.44 12.12 -4.26
N VAL A 332 -17.55 12.31 -3.30
CA VAL A 332 -17.87 12.87 -1.98
C VAL A 332 -16.84 13.94 -1.63
N SER A 333 -17.31 15.11 -1.19
CA SER A 333 -16.49 16.22 -0.73
C SER A 333 -16.43 16.23 0.80
N CYS A 334 -15.24 16.36 1.36
CA CYS A 334 -15.01 16.41 2.80
C CYS A 334 -13.99 17.49 3.16
N THR A 335 -14.03 17.96 4.41
CA THR A 335 -13.01 18.82 5.00
C THR A 335 -12.47 18.21 6.30
N ILE A 336 -11.25 18.59 6.67
CA ILE A 336 -10.66 18.32 7.98
C ILE A 336 -10.48 19.68 8.66
N ASP A 337 -11.20 19.89 9.76
CA ASP A 337 -11.26 21.16 10.49
C ASP A 337 -10.11 21.29 11.50
N ASN A 338 -8.87 21.11 11.02
CA ASN A 338 -7.65 21.28 11.82
C ASN A 338 -6.72 22.36 11.21
N PRO A 339 -5.70 22.86 11.95
CA PRO A 339 -4.83 23.93 11.47
C PRO A 339 -4.07 23.61 10.16
N ARG A 340 -3.75 22.34 9.91
CA ARG A 340 -3.01 21.91 8.71
C ARG A 340 -3.86 21.92 7.46
N TRP A 341 -5.13 21.52 7.56
CA TRP A 341 -6.03 21.25 6.42
C TRP A 341 -7.25 22.18 6.32
N SER A 342 -7.44 23.12 7.26
CA SER A 342 -8.56 24.06 7.24
C SER A 342 -8.73 24.76 5.87
N GLY A 343 -9.87 24.53 5.23
CA GLY A 343 -10.18 25.07 3.90
C GLY A 343 -9.54 24.33 2.71
N VAL A 344 -8.93 23.16 2.92
CA VAL A 344 -8.49 22.25 1.86
C VAL A 344 -9.57 21.18 1.62
N PRO A 345 -10.27 21.21 0.49
CA PRO A 345 -11.25 20.19 0.14
C PRO A 345 -10.58 18.86 -0.23
N ILE A 346 -11.16 17.77 0.27
CA ILE A 346 -10.77 16.39 0.00
C ILE A 346 -11.90 15.71 -0.77
N ILE A 347 -11.61 15.25 -1.98
CA ILE A 347 -12.57 14.60 -2.86
C ILE A 347 -12.30 13.10 -2.91
N PHE A 348 -13.24 12.32 -2.41
CA PHE A 348 -13.33 10.90 -2.71
C PHE A 348 -14.03 10.71 -4.06
N LYS A 349 -13.54 9.78 -4.87
CA LYS A 349 -14.19 9.36 -6.12
C LYS A 349 -14.09 7.85 -6.27
N ALA A 350 -15.20 7.14 -6.21
CA ALA A 350 -15.25 5.68 -6.36
C ALA A 350 -16.30 5.27 -7.40
N GLY A 351 -16.02 4.25 -8.21
CA GLY A 351 -17.07 3.63 -9.01
C GLY A 351 -16.67 2.40 -9.82
N LYS A 352 -17.70 1.63 -10.22
CA LYS A 352 -17.62 0.43 -11.05
C LYS A 352 -18.07 0.71 -12.50
N ALA A 353 -17.78 -0.20 -13.42
CA ALA A 353 -18.04 -0.07 -14.85
C ALA A 353 -17.49 1.22 -15.49
N LEU A 354 -16.29 1.64 -15.09
CA LEU A 354 -15.60 2.85 -15.59
C LEU A 354 -14.57 2.53 -16.69
N ASN A 355 -13.93 3.55 -17.25
CA ASN A 355 -13.04 3.39 -18.42
C ASN A 355 -11.68 2.71 -18.15
N GLU A 356 -11.30 2.46 -16.89
CA GLU A 356 -9.99 1.91 -16.51
C GLU A 356 -10.02 1.34 -15.09
N ARG A 357 -9.18 0.33 -14.81
CA ARG A 357 -8.83 -0.05 -13.43
C ARG A 357 -7.82 0.95 -12.89
N LYS A 358 -8.12 1.60 -11.75
CA LYS A 358 -7.18 2.54 -11.12
C LYS A 358 -7.47 2.75 -9.64
N ALA A 359 -6.45 2.80 -8.81
CA ALA A 359 -6.51 3.53 -7.55
C ALA A 359 -5.32 4.48 -7.43
N GLU A 360 -5.57 5.75 -7.11
CA GLU A 360 -4.53 6.78 -6.98
C GLU A 360 -4.91 7.85 -5.94
N MET A 361 -3.89 8.41 -5.30
CA MET A 361 -3.96 9.65 -4.52
C MET A 361 -3.38 10.77 -5.37
N ARG A 362 -4.02 11.92 -5.40
CA ARG A 362 -3.57 13.13 -6.09
C ARG A 362 -3.64 14.31 -5.14
N VAL A 363 -2.50 14.97 -4.94
CA VAL A 363 -2.42 16.25 -4.20
C VAL A 363 -2.12 17.33 -5.24
N GLN A 364 -3.08 18.22 -5.48
CA GLN A 364 -2.87 19.37 -6.35
C GLN A 364 -2.42 20.56 -5.50
N PHE A 365 -1.28 21.15 -5.87
CA PHE A 365 -0.73 22.35 -5.22
C PHE A 365 -1.41 23.62 -5.76
N ARG A 366 -1.31 24.71 -5.00
CA ARG A 366 -1.79 26.04 -5.40
C ARG A 366 -0.98 26.59 -6.58
N ASP A 367 -1.51 27.64 -7.19
CA ASP A 367 -0.83 28.40 -8.23
C ASP A 367 0.45 29.04 -7.69
N ALA A 368 1.53 29.01 -8.47
CA ALA A 368 2.79 29.62 -8.09
C ALA A 368 2.65 31.17 -8.13
N PRO A 369 2.79 31.91 -7.00
CA PRO A 369 2.30 33.28 -6.89
C PRO A 369 2.83 34.29 -7.93
N ALA A 370 4.06 34.09 -8.41
CA ALA A 370 4.70 34.97 -9.39
C ALA A 370 4.58 34.48 -10.85
N ALA A 371 3.94 33.35 -11.13
CA ALA A 371 3.97 32.71 -12.44
C ALA A 371 3.36 33.57 -13.55
N SER A 372 2.20 34.17 -13.30
CA SER A 372 1.53 35.07 -14.25
C SER A 372 2.37 36.31 -14.58
N VAL A 373 3.20 36.79 -13.64
CA VAL A 373 4.08 37.94 -13.83
C VAL A 373 5.35 37.54 -14.59
N LEU A 374 6.01 36.46 -14.16
CA LEU A 374 7.31 36.04 -14.71
C LEU A 374 7.23 35.41 -16.09
N PHE A 375 6.10 34.76 -16.42
CA PHE A 375 5.90 34.07 -17.69
C PHE A 375 4.94 34.82 -18.63
N GLY A 376 4.85 36.16 -18.49
CA GLY A 376 4.18 37.04 -19.46
C GLY A 376 2.68 36.80 -19.62
N GLY A 377 1.98 36.47 -18.53
CA GLY A 377 0.56 36.13 -18.54
C GLY A 377 0.24 34.72 -19.03
N ALA A 378 1.23 33.86 -19.28
CA ALA A 378 1.00 32.45 -19.59
C ALA A 378 0.30 31.75 -18.42
N ASP A 379 -0.71 30.93 -18.73
CA ASP A 379 -1.32 30.03 -17.75
C ASP A 379 -0.33 28.90 -17.42
N VAL A 380 0.15 28.87 -16.18
CA VAL A 380 1.18 27.94 -15.71
C VAL A 380 0.52 26.84 -14.89
N PRO A 381 0.44 25.59 -15.40
CA PRO A 381 -0.32 24.55 -14.74
C PRO A 381 0.11 24.27 -13.30
N ARG A 382 -0.87 24.09 -12.42
CA ARG A 382 -0.63 23.65 -11.04
C ARG A 382 0.18 22.37 -10.97
N ASN A 383 1.09 22.32 -10.00
CA ASN A 383 1.87 21.11 -9.74
C ASN A 383 0.96 20.06 -9.09
N GLU A 384 1.24 18.78 -9.34
CA GLU A 384 0.47 17.68 -8.77
C GLU A 384 1.40 16.55 -8.33
N LEU A 385 1.35 16.16 -7.07
CA LEU A 385 1.92 14.88 -6.64
C LEU A 385 0.87 13.79 -6.86
N VAL A 386 1.26 12.71 -7.53
CA VAL A 386 0.40 11.55 -7.76
C VAL A 386 1.07 10.29 -7.22
N ILE A 387 0.33 9.54 -6.42
CA ILE A 387 0.75 8.26 -5.83
C ILE A 387 -0.24 7.22 -6.34
N LYS A 388 0.18 6.37 -7.26
CA LYS A 388 -0.67 5.38 -7.93
C LYS A 388 -0.54 4.03 -7.22
N LEU A 389 -1.61 3.59 -6.57
CA LEU A 389 -1.65 2.34 -5.80
C LEU A 389 -1.79 1.10 -6.70
N GLN A 390 -2.50 1.22 -7.82
CA GLN A 390 -2.68 0.14 -8.80
C GLN A 390 -3.35 0.64 -10.09
N PRO A 391 -3.20 -0.04 -11.23
CA PRO A 391 -2.13 -1.00 -11.56
C PRO A 391 -0.81 -0.28 -11.81
N SER A 392 0.34 -0.98 -11.76
CA SER A 392 1.69 -0.40 -11.87
C SER A 392 1.93 0.72 -10.86
N GLU A 393 2.38 0.32 -9.68
CA GLU A 393 2.75 1.17 -8.56
C GLU A 393 3.77 2.24 -8.99
N SER A 394 3.41 3.52 -8.83
CA SER A 394 4.31 4.64 -9.13
C SER A 394 4.05 5.88 -8.28
N ILE A 395 5.08 6.70 -8.15
CA ILE A 395 5.00 8.06 -7.61
C ILE A 395 5.50 9.00 -8.69
N TYR A 396 4.76 10.06 -8.97
CA TYR A 396 5.26 11.12 -9.85
C TYR A 396 4.81 12.50 -9.42
N LEU A 397 5.74 13.45 -9.47
CA LEU A 397 5.48 14.87 -9.26
C LEU A 397 5.41 15.55 -10.62
N LYS A 398 4.22 16.05 -10.99
CA LYS A 398 4.02 16.88 -12.16
C LYS A 398 4.47 18.31 -11.84
N SER A 399 5.49 18.77 -12.54
CA SER A 399 6.15 20.07 -12.34
C SER A 399 6.32 20.82 -13.65
N ASN A 400 6.54 22.13 -13.58
CA ASN A 400 6.77 22.96 -14.77
C ASN A 400 8.28 23.08 -15.04
N ILE A 401 8.69 22.83 -16.29
CA ILE A 401 10.07 22.93 -16.77
C ILE A 401 10.13 23.82 -18.00
N LYS A 402 11.33 24.29 -18.40
CA LYS A 402 11.52 24.96 -19.69
C LYS A 402 11.12 24.02 -20.84
N THR A 403 10.38 24.51 -21.82
CA THR A 403 10.15 23.80 -23.09
C THR A 403 11.47 23.31 -23.69
N PRO A 404 11.68 22.01 -23.96
CA PRO A 404 12.87 21.51 -24.64
C PRO A 404 13.09 22.17 -26.01
N GLY A 405 14.36 22.34 -26.42
CA GLY A 405 14.71 23.12 -27.62
C GLY A 405 14.79 24.63 -27.36
N PHE A 406 14.41 25.44 -28.35
CA PHE A 406 14.66 26.89 -28.36
C PHE A 406 13.63 27.76 -27.61
N GLY A 407 12.50 27.18 -27.18
CA GLY A 407 11.47 27.92 -26.43
C GLY A 407 11.89 28.27 -25.00
N SER A 408 11.41 29.40 -24.46
CA SER A 408 11.62 29.83 -23.07
C SER A 408 10.41 29.59 -22.15
N LEU A 409 9.22 29.36 -22.71
CA LEU A 409 7.99 29.17 -21.95
C LEU A 409 8.00 27.87 -21.12
N PRO A 410 7.32 27.87 -19.96
CA PRO A 410 7.16 26.68 -19.14
C PRO A 410 6.19 25.67 -19.79
N ILE A 411 6.47 24.38 -19.61
CA ILE A 411 5.55 23.27 -19.91
C ILE A 411 5.51 22.32 -18.72
N GLN A 412 4.38 21.64 -18.54
CA GLN A 412 4.27 20.60 -17.51
C GLN A 412 4.92 19.29 -17.97
N SER A 413 5.76 18.72 -17.11
CA SER A 413 6.43 17.42 -17.23
C SER A 413 6.34 16.68 -15.89
N GLU A 414 6.99 15.53 -15.74
CA GLU A 414 7.04 14.76 -14.49
C GLU A 414 8.46 14.37 -14.04
N LEU A 415 8.63 14.24 -12.72
CA LEU A 415 9.66 13.43 -12.09
C LEU A 415 8.98 12.14 -11.60
N GLU A 416 9.38 10.97 -12.07
CA GLU A 416 8.64 9.70 -11.88
C GLU A 416 9.54 8.58 -11.32
N VAL A 417 9.00 7.81 -10.37
CA VAL A 417 9.51 6.51 -9.91
C VAL A 417 8.41 5.48 -10.14
N LYS A 418 8.63 4.54 -11.07
CA LYS A 418 7.78 3.35 -11.24
C LYS A 418 8.45 2.14 -10.61
N TYR A 419 7.72 1.40 -9.81
CA TYR A 419 8.28 0.28 -9.07
C TYR A 419 8.63 -0.89 -9.99
N ASP A 420 7.79 -1.14 -11.00
CA ASP A 420 7.97 -2.19 -12.01
C ASP A 420 9.29 -2.07 -12.78
N THR A 421 9.70 -0.87 -13.18
CA THR A 421 10.99 -0.67 -13.88
C THR A 421 12.18 -0.37 -12.96
N ARG A 422 11.94 0.07 -11.71
CA ARG A 422 13.01 0.54 -10.81
C ARG A 422 13.51 -0.52 -9.83
N TYR A 423 12.65 -1.44 -9.42
CA TYR A 423 12.93 -2.40 -8.35
C TYR A 423 12.75 -3.86 -8.77
N PHE A 424 11.94 -4.12 -9.81
CA PHE A 424 11.71 -5.46 -10.35
C PHE A 424 12.44 -5.58 -11.69
N ASP A 425 12.96 -6.77 -12.01
CA ASP A 425 13.67 -6.97 -13.27
C ASP A 425 12.72 -7.27 -14.44
N ALA A 426 13.19 -7.03 -15.66
CA ALA A 426 12.39 -7.17 -16.88
C ALA A 426 12.19 -8.62 -17.34
N SER A 427 12.77 -9.63 -16.66
CA SER A 427 12.64 -11.03 -17.08
C SER A 427 11.29 -11.63 -16.73
N GLY A 428 10.67 -11.19 -15.62
CA GLY A 428 9.44 -11.77 -15.09
C GLY A 428 9.56 -13.24 -14.65
N THR A 429 10.73 -13.86 -14.84
CA THR A 429 11.01 -15.24 -14.44
C THR A 429 11.32 -15.30 -12.96
N SER A 430 10.68 -16.25 -12.29
CA SER A 430 10.85 -16.64 -10.89
C SER A 430 12.23 -17.28 -10.61
N GLY A 431 13.30 -16.53 -10.86
CA GLY A 431 14.57 -16.75 -10.18
C GLY A 431 14.45 -16.28 -8.72
N SER A 432 14.99 -17.05 -7.78
CA SER A 432 14.83 -16.91 -6.32
C SER A 432 15.29 -15.57 -5.68
N SER A 433 15.74 -14.60 -6.49
CA SER A 433 16.20 -13.28 -6.05
C SER A 433 15.35 -12.11 -6.57
N ALA A 434 14.41 -12.34 -7.50
CA ALA A 434 13.52 -11.28 -7.98
C ALA A 434 12.76 -10.65 -6.81
N MET A 435 12.82 -9.33 -6.69
CA MET A 435 11.91 -8.60 -5.82
C MET A 435 10.52 -8.68 -6.46
N CYS A 436 9.52 -9.07 -5.68
CA CYS A 436 8.12 -8.97 -6.04
C CYS A 436 7.41 -8.26 -4.88
N ASN A 437 6.51 -7.33 -5.19
CA ASN A 437 5.72 -6.68 -4.15
C ASN A 437 4.83 -7.74 -3.46
N PRO A 438 5.01 -8.05 -2.16
CA PRO A 438 4.15 -9.02 -1.51
C PRO A 438 2.71 -8.53 -1.52
N ASP A 439 1.80 -9.47 -1.72
CA ASP A 439 0.38 -9.16 -1.74
C ASP A 439 -0.08 -8.62 -0.38
N ALA A 440 -1.15 -7.81 -0.40
CA ALA A 440 -1.62 -7.12 0.80
C ALA A 440 -1.98 -8.06 1.96
N TYR A 441 -2.50 -9.26 1.67
CA TYR A 441 -2.85 -10.23 2.71
C TYR A 441 -1.60 -10.87 3.33
N SER A 442 -0.59 -11.21 2.52
CA SER A 442 0.71 -11.69 3.05
C SER A 442 1.35 -10.65 3.99
N ARG A 443 1.37 -9.37 3.58
CA ARG A 443 1.91 -8.29 4.41
C ARG A 443 1.14 -8.15 5.73
N LEU A 444 -0.20 -8.16 5.68
CA LEU A 444 -1.04 -8.02 6.88
C LEU A 444 -0.93 -9.24 7.81
N ILE A 445 -0.97 -10.47 7.29
CA ILE A 445 -0.79 -11.69 8.13
C ILE A 445 0.56 -11.63 8.87
N LEU A 446 1.64 -11.23 8.19
CA LEU A 446 2.94 -11.06 8.83
C LEU A 446 2.94 -9.94 9.89
N ASP A 447 2.29 -8.79 9.63
CA ASP A 447 2.13 -7.75 10.64
C ASP A 447 1.38 -8.27 11.89
N VAL A 448 0.36 -9.14 11.73
CA VAL A 448 -0.35 -9.75 12.89
C VAL A 448 0.56 -10.66 13.70
N LEU A 449 1.38 -11.50 13.05
CA LEU A 449 2.34 -12.37 13.75
C LEU A 449 3.36 -11.54 14.54
N ARG A 450 3.79 -10.40 13.98
CA ARG A 450 4.70 -9.43 14.60
C ARG A 450 4.03 -8.49 15.62
N GLY A 451 2.72 -8.62 15.87
CA GLY A 451 1.96 -7.76 16.78
C GLY A 451 1.82 -6.30 16.31
N ARG A 452 2.03 -6.02 15.02
CA ARG A 452 2.06 -4.69 14.42
C ARG A 452 0.65 -4.23 14.05
N SER A 453 0.00 -3.50 14.95
CA SER A 453 -1.39 -3.05 14.78
C SER A 453 -1.58 -1.80 13.88
N ALA A 454 -0.51 -1.15 13.40
CA ALA A 454 -0.59 0.08 12.59
C ALA A 454 -1.43 -0.07 11.30
N SER A 455 -1.35 -1.24 10.67
CA SER A 455 -2.00 -1.57 9.40
C SER A 455 -3.46 -2.04 9.56
N PHE A 456 -4.07 -1.87 10.73
CA PHE A 456 -5.40 -2.40 11.09
C PHE A 456 -6.30 -1.34 11.70
N VAL A 457 -7.62 -1.52 11.55
CA VAL A 457 -8.62 -0.52 11.98
C VAL A 457 -9.00 -0.73 13.44
N ARG A 458 -8.80 0.30 14.27
CA ARG A 458 -9.16 0.29 15.70
C ARG A 458 -10.66 0.51 15.91
N SER A 459 -11.21 0.07 17.04
CA SER A 459 -12.65 0.20 17.36
C SER A 459 -13.17 1.64 17.29
N ASP A 460 -12.46 2.58 17.92
CA ASP A 460 -12.78 4.01 17.91
C ASP A 460 -12.69 4.62 16.50
N GLU A 461 -11.65 4.27 15.75
CA GLU A 461 -11.45 4.66 14.37
C GLU A 461 -12.63 4.24 13.48
N LEU A 462 -13.12 3.02 13.66
CA LEU A 462 -14.21 2.45 12.88
C LEU A 462 -15.57 3.04 13.24
N ILE A 463 -15.82 3.31 14.52
CA ILE A 463 -17.02 4.02 14.98
C ILE A 463 -17.05 5.44 14.37
N ARG A 464 -15.94 6.18 14.50
CA ARG A 464 -15.86 7.55 13.97
C ARG A 464 -15.99 7.58 12.44
N ALA A 465 -15.39 6.61 11.74
CA ALA A 465 -15.58 6.43 10.30
C ALA A 465 -17.05 6.25 9.92
N TRP A 466 -17.83 5.49 10.69
CA TRP A 466 -19.27 5.36 10.44
C TRP A 466 -20.07 6.60 10.83
N GLU A 467 -19.74 7.30 11.90
CA GLU A 467 -20.42 8.55 12.30
C GLU A 467 -20.31 9.65 11.23
N ILE A 468 -19.23 9.64 10.43
CA ILE A 468 -19.04 10.57 9.31
C ILE A 468 -19.99 10.29 8.14
N PHE A 469 -20.28 9.02 7.84
CA PHE A 469 -21.05 8.64 6.64
C PHE A 469 -22.50 8.21 6.91
N THR A 470 -22.84 7.71 8.10
CA THR A 470 -24.18 7.21 8.43
C THR A 470 -25.28 8.25 8.16
N PRO A 471 -25.17 9.53 8.56
CA PRO A 471 -26.24 10.51 8.34
C PRO A 471 -26.60 10.72 6.86
N VAL A 472 -25.62 10.73 5.96
CA VAL A 472 -25.88 10.87 4.51
C VAL A 472 -26.37 9.56 3.88
N LEU A 473 -25.91 8.41 4.37
CA LEU A 473 -26.40 7.10 3.91
C LEU A 473 -27.88 6.91 4.27
N ASP A 474 -28.25 7.22 5.51
CA ASP A 474 -29.64 7.18 5.99
C ASP A 474 -30.52 8.18 5.21
N GLN A 475 -29.97 9.36 4.90
CA GLN A 475 -30.66 10.36 4.08
C GLN A 475 -30.89 9.85 2.64
N ILE A 476 -29.87 9.27 2.01
CA ILE A 476 -29.96 8.70 0.65
C ILE A 476 -31.02 7.60 0.59
N GLU A 477 -31.06 6.70 1.58
CA GLU A 477 -32.05 5.62 1.67
C GLU A 477 -33.46 6.16 1.95
N ARG A 478 -33.62 7.09 2.90
CA ARG A 478 -34.91 7.68 3.28
C ARG A 478 -35.54 8.53 2.17
N GLU A 479 -34.74 9.32 1.47
CA GLU A 479 -35.20 10.20 0.38
C GLU A 479 -35.19 9.51 -0.98
N ASN A 480 -34.72 8.25 -1.04
CA ASN A 480 -34.60 7.43 -2.24
C ASN A 480 -33.93 8.18 -3.40
N VAL A 481 -32.79 8.82 -3.09
CA VAL A 481 -32.11 9.77 -3.97
C VAL A 481 -31.70 9.09 -5.28
N ARG A 482 -32.20 9.61 -6.41
CA ARG A 482 -31.95 9.02 -7.73
C ARG A 482 -30.53 9.34 -8.22
N PRO A 483 -29.67 8.34 -8.47
CA PRO A 483 -28.33 8.56 -9.00
C PRO A 483 -28.35 8.94 -10.49
N VAL A 484 -27.39 9.74 -10.93
CA VAL A 484 -27.21 10.10 -12.34
C VAL A 484 -26.78 8.85 -13.14
N LYS A 485 -27.50 8.53 -14.20
CA LYS A 485 -27.18 7.38 -15.06
C LYS A 485 -25.90 7.64 -15.84
N TYR A 486 -25.08 6.62 -16.05
CA TYR A 486 -23.87 6.72 -16.87
C TYR A 486 -23.61 5.45 -17.68
N ARG A 487 -23.15 5.60 -18.92
CA ARG A 487 -22.80 4.47 -19.77
C ARG A 487 -21.57 3.75 -19.22
N ALA A 488 -21.61 2.41 -19.20
CA ALA A 488 -20.45 1.59 -18.84
C ALA A 488 -19.23 1.90 -19.72
N GLY A 489 -18.03 1.91 -19.13
CA GLY A 489 -16.77 2.26 -19.79
C GLY A 489 -16.47 3.77 -19.88
N THR A 490 -17.29 4.64 -19.29
CA THR A 490 -17.04 6.10 -19.22
C THR A 490 -16.20 6.51 -18.00
N ARG A 491 -15.93 7.81 -17.82
CA ARG A 491 -15.11 8.34 -16.71
C ARG A 491 -15.88 8.55 -15.39
N GLY A 492 -17.19 8.34 -15.41
CA GLY A 492 -18.18 8.73 -14.41
C GLY A 492 -19.39 9.38 -15.10
N PRO A 493 -20.42 9.79 -14.35
CA PRO A 493 -21.61 10.44 -14.91
C PRO A 493 -21.34 11.85 -15.42
N ASP A 494 -22.24 12.37 -16.27
CA ASP A 494 -22.19 13.75 -16.73
C ASP A 494 -22.44 14.75 -15.58
N GLY A 495 -21.87 15.95 -15.68
CA GLY A 495 -21.87 16.96 -14.59
C GLY A 495 -20.90 16.67 -13.43
N MET A 496 -20.38 15.45 -13.29
CA MET A 496 -19.47 15.07 -12.21
C MET A 496 -18.14 15.85 -12.20
N ASP A 497 -17.51 16.10 -13.35
CA ASP A 497 -16.25 16.89 -13.40
C ASP A 497 -16.52 18.35 -12.99
N GLU A 498 -17.66 18.93 -13.38
CA GLU A 498 -18.06 20.31 -12.99
C GLU A 498 -18.32 20.40 -11.48
N TRP A 499 -19.05 19.43 -10.92
CA TRP A 499 -19.30 19.34 -9.49
C TRP A 499 -18.00 19.21 -8.68
N ILE A 500 -17.08 18.35 -9.12
CA ILE A 500 -15.76 18.20 -8.48
C ILE A 500 -14.99 19.52 -8.53
N ASN A 501 -14.91 20.16 -9.69
CA ASN A 501 -14.19 21.42 -9.86
C ASN A 501 -14.80 22.54 -8.99
N GLY A 502 -16.13 22.63 -8.92
CA GLY A 502 -16.85 23.60 -8.08
C GLY A 502 -16.64 23.40 -6.58
N LYS A 503 -16.61 22.13 -6.11
CA LYS A 503 -16.37 21.80 -4.69
C LYS A 503 -14.90 21.94 -4.26
N SER A 504 -13.96 21.70 -5.17
CA SER A 504 -12.53 21.58 -4.82
C SER A 504 -11.63 22.72 -5.32
N GLY A 505 -12.08 23.47 -6.32
CA GLY A 505 -11.21 24.34 -7.11
C GLY A 505 -10.15 23.57 -7.91
N TYR A 506 -10.29 22.25 -8.11
CA TYR A 506 -9.39 21.45 -8.93
C TYR A 506 -9.36 21.96 -10.37
N VAL A 507 -8.16 22.20 -10.89
CA VAL A 507 -7.95 22.62 -12.29
C VAL A 507 -7.28 21.49 -13.03
N ARG A 508 -7.88 21.05 -14.14
CA ARG A 508 -7.35 19.97 -14.96
C ARG A 508 -6.53 20.51 -16.12
N ASN A 509 -5.28 20.09 -16.21
CA ASN A 509 -4.44 20.29 -17.40
C ASN A 509 -4.63 19.15 -18.40
N ASP A 510 -5.29 19.43 -19.53
CA ASP A 510 -5.51 18.45 -20.60
C ASP A 510 -4.38 18.39 -21.65
N ASP A 511 -3.64 19.48 -21.86
CA ASP A 511 -2.45 19.52 -22.76
C ASP A 511 -1.39 18.49 -22.35
N TYR A 512 -1.24 18.29 -21.04
CA TYR A 512 -0.36 17.26 -20.47
C TYR A 512 -0.68 15.86 -21.01
N ARG A 513 -1.97 15.54 -21.23
CA ARG A 513 -2.37 14.23 -21.77
C ARG A 513 -2.05 14.11 -23.25
N ALA A 514 -2.36 15.13 -24.05
CA ALA A 514 -2.13 15.12 -25.50
C ALA A 514 -0.67 14.77 -25.83
N ARG A 515 0.27 15.46 -25.18
CA ARG A 515 1.72 15.24 -25.38
C ARG A 515 2.20 13.87 -24.92
N ARG A 516 1.61 13.31 -23.85
CA ARG A 516 1.91 11.93 -23.40
C ARG A 516 1.33 10.88 -24.35
N PHE A 517 0.23 11.15 -25.05
CA PHE A 517 -0.25 10.27 -26.13
C PHE A 517 0.63 10.35 -27.38
N GLU A 518 1.04 11.55 -27.80
CA GLU A 518 1.96 11.74 -28.92
C GLU A 518 3.31 11.06 -28.70
N SER A 519 3.95 11.23 -27.54
CA SER A 519 5.23 10.60 -27.24
C SER A 519 5.13 9.07 -27.23
N ASN A 520 4.09 8.50 -26.64
CA ASN A 520 3.82 7.05 -26.69
C ASN A 520 3.51 6.55 -28.11
N TYR A 521 2.85 7.36 -28.95
CA TYR A 521 2.55 7.02 -30.34
C TYR A 521 3.81 7.04 -31.22
N GLN A 522 4.70 8.02 -31.03
CA GLN A 522 6.00 8.07 -31.70
C GLN A 522 6.93 6.93 -31.25
N LEU A 523 6.97 6.62 -29.95
CA LEU A 523 7.72 5.46 -29.43
C LEU A 523 7.22 4.13 -30.01
N LYS A 524 5.90 3.97 -30.23
CA LYS A 524 5.33 2.80 -30.92
C LYS A 524 5.69 2.70 -32.40
N LYS A 525 5.99 3.83 -33.07
CA LYS A 525 6.51 3.84 -34.45
C LYS A 525 8.01 3.54 -34.52
N LEU A 526 8.77 3.89 -33.47
CA LEU A 526 10.20 3.63 -33.34
C LEU A 526 10.47 2.19 -32.84
N ASN A 527 9.91 1.20 -33.53
CA ASN A 527 10.24 -0.21 -33.31
C ASN A 527 11.50 -0.56 -34.14
N PRO A 528 12.61 -1.06 -33.55
CA PRO A 528 13.92 -1.12 -34.23
C PRO A 528 13.98 -1.92 -35.54
N VAL A 529 13.03 -2.83 -35.76
CA VAL A 529 12.98 -3.74 -36.93
C VAL A 529 12.83 -2.98 -38.26
N PHE A 530 12.36 -1.72 -38.27
CA PHE A 530 12.07 -0.99 -39.51
C PHE A 530 13.23 -0.12 -40.05
N LEU A 531 14.31 0.09 -39.29
CA LEU A 531 15.41 0.99 -39.68
C LEU A 531 16.61 0.31 -40.37
N LEU A 532 16.55 -1.01 -40.60
CA LEU A 532 17.64 -1.79 -41.25
C LEU A 532 17.28 -2.37 -42.62
N ARG A 533 16.29 -1.81 -43.34
CA ARG A 533 15.84 -2.37 -44.64
C ARG A 533 15.75 -1.43 -45.86
N ASN A 534 16.01 -0.12 -45.71
CA ASN A 534 15.92 0.84 -46.82
C ASN A 534 17.23 1.62 -47.09
N SER A 535 18.40 1.00 -46.84
CA SER A 535 19.68 1.46 -47.40
C SER A 535 19.89 0.90 -48.80
N GLY A 536 19.05 1.31 -49.76
CA GLY A 536 19.12 0.82 -51.14
C GLY A 536 18.26 1.64 -52.10
N GLN A 537 18.90 2.17 -53.15
CA GLN A 537 18.31 2.89 -54.29
C GLN A 537 17.65 4.26 -54.00
N LEU A 538 18.47 5.32 -54.00
CA LEU A 538 18.08 6.62 -54.55
C LEU A 538 19.22 7.12 -55.45
N LYS A 539 18.92 7.36 -56.74
CA LYS A 539 19.83 8.03 -57.69
C LYS A 539 19.84 9.54 -57.41
N PRO A 540 20.98 10.24 -57.52
CA PRO A 540 21.01 11.69 -57.38
C PRO A 540 20.46 12.38 -58.63
N PRO A 541 19.59 13.40 -58.50
CA PRO A 541 19.30 14.33 -59.58
C PRO A 541 20.37 15.43 -59.64
N ASN A 542 20.76 15.82 -60.86
CA ASN A 542 21.68 16.94 -61.11
C ASN A 542 21.06 18.27 -60.68
N PHE A 543 21.78 19.09 -59.91
CA PHE A 543 21.56 20.53 -59.85
C PHE A 543 22.89 21.30 -59.89
N LEU A 544 22.89 22.37 -60.69
CA LEU A 544 24.03 23.25 -60.93
C LEU A 544 24.29 24.16 -59.73
N ALA A 545 25.57 24.35 -59.39
CA ALA A 545 26.00 25.34 -58.39
C ALA A 545 26.70 26.52 -59.08
N PRO A 546 26.39 27.78 -58.71
CA PRO A 546 27.29 28.91 -58.90
C PRO A 546 28.32 28.97 -57.76
N SER A 547 29.52 29.46 -58.09
CA SER A 547 30.68 29.58 -57.20
C SER A 547 30.67 30.83 -56.32
N ILE A 548 31.28 30.76 -55.13
CA ILE A 548 31.94 31.86 -54.39
C ILE A 548 32.83 31.22 -53.27
N PRO A 549 33.97 31.83 -52.87
CA PRO A 549 35.13 31.05 -52.43
C PRO A 549 35.29 30.87 -50.91
N ALA A 550 36.18 29.94 -50.54
CA ALA A 550 36.52 29.59 -49.16
C ALA A 550 37.46 30.61 -48.48
N PHE A 551 37.38 30.69 -47.15
CA PHE A 551 38.45 31.17 -46.29
C PHE A 551 38.63 30.25 -45.08
N ASN A 552 39.87 30.18 -44.58
CA ASN A 552 40.36 29.07 -43.76
C ASN A 552 39.84 29.04 -42.32
N LEU A 553 39.65 27.82 -41.79
CA LEU A 553 39.95 27.53 -40.38
C LEU A 553 40.87 26.30 -40.30
N ILE A 554 42.05 26.48 -39.71
CA ILE A 554 43.07 25.43 -39.59
C ILE A 554 42.77 24.59 -38.35
N LEU A 555 42.62 23.27 -38.52
CA LEU A 555 42.68 22.30 -37.43
C LEU A 555 43.94 21.43 -37.59
N LEU A 556 44.71 21.32 -36.53
CA LEU A 556 45.94 20.53 -36.47
C LEU A 556 45.66 19.02 -36.28
N SER A 557 46.64 18.20 -36.66
CA SER A 557 46.48 16.80 -37.04
C SER A 557 46.84 15.78 -35.92
N LEU A 558 46.02 14.71 -35.83
CA LEU A 558 46.29 13.23 -35.74
C LEU A 558 47.69 12.73 -35.27
N PRO A 559 47.85 11.50 -34.69
CA PRO A 559 47.16 10.22 -35.06
C PRO A 559 46.78 9.29 -33.86
N GLY A 560 46.19 8.08 -34.01
CA GLY A 560 45.78 7.29 -35.18
C GLY A 560 46.51 5.92 -35.30
N ARG A 561 45.79 4.78 -35.17
CA ARG A 561 46.22 3.45 -35.65
C ARG A 561 45.07 2.43 -35.75
N GLU A 562 45.20 1.48 -36.67
CA GLU A 562 44.17 0.55 -37.18
C GLU A 562 44.46 -0.92 -36.80
N ALA A 563 43.47 -1.82 -37.00
CA ALA A 563 43.60 -3.17 -37.63
C ALA A 563 42.23 -3.91 -37.59
N VAL A 564 41.56 -4.20 -38.73
CA VAL A 564 41.70 -5.32 -39.69
C VAL A 564 40.90 -6.60 -39.35
N HIS A 565 40.05 -7.02 -40.29
CA HIS A 565 39.40 -8.35 -40.42
C HIS A 565 40.04 -9.13 -41.59
N PRO A 566 39.91 -10.47 -41.63
CA PRO A 566 39.44 -11.12 -42.86
C PRO A 566 38.48 -12.33 -42.68
N HIS A 567 37.82 -12.71 -43.80
CA HIS A 567 37.04 -13.95 -44.01
C HIS A 567 37.99 -15.18 -44.25
N THR A 568 37.60 -16.46 -44.30
CA THR A 568 36.63 -17.21 -45.17
C THR A 568 36.40 -18.65 -44.61
N ALA A 569 35.16 -19.19 -44.55
CA ALA A 569 34.47 -20.12 -45.49
C ALA A 569 34.79 -21.66 -45.38
N GLU A 570 33.72 -22.46 -45.20
CA GLU A 570 33.52 -23.93 -45.45
C GLU A 570 34.49 -24.94 -44.75
N ASP A 571 34.17 -26.20 -44.42
CA ASP A 571 33.15 -27.16 -44.89
C ASP A 571 32.68 -28.15 -43.76
N ARG A 572 31.83 -29.14 -44.10
CA ARG A 572 31.09 -30.12 -43.27
C ARG A 572 31.95 -31.15 -42.51
N THR A 573 31.44 -31.69 -41.39
CA THR A 573 31.07 -33.13 -41.18
C THR A 573 30.52 -33.42 -39.77
N VAL A 574 29.96 -34.62 -39.54
CA VAL A 574 29.21 -35.05 -38.34
C VAL A 574 29.84 -36.37 -37.74
N PRO A 575 29.27 -37.09 -36.76
CA PRO A 575 29.80 -37.24 -35.39
C PRO A 575 30.32 -38.66 -35.02
N HIS A 576 30.85 -38.84 -33.80
CA HIS A 576 30.50 -39.90 -32.79
C HIS A 576 31.58 -40.07 -31.69
N GLU A 577 31.14 -40.49 -30.49
CA GLU A 577 31.81 -41.32 -29.43
C GLU A 577 33.25 -41.00 -28.96
N GLY A 578 33.66 -41.22 -27.69
CA GLY A 578 32.98 -41.79 -26.52
C GLY A 578 33.86 -41.75 -25.24
N ARG A 579 33.41 -42.49 -24.20
CA ARG A 579 34.13 -43.16 -23.07
C ARG A 579 35.68 -43.09 -23.01
N ALA A 580 36.37 -43.18 -21.86
CA ALA A 580 36.09 -43.25 -20.41
C ALA A 580 37.39 -42.78 -19.66
N GLU A 581 37.50 -42.60 -18.35
CA GLU A 581 37.78 -43.56 -17.23
C GLU A 581 38.19 -42.68 -16.01
N GLU A 582 37.81 -42.96 -14.74
CA GLU A 582 38.58 -43.70 -13.69
C GLU A 582 39.97 -43.11 -13.32
N ARG A 583 40.47 -43.08 -12.06
CA ARG A 583 40.01 -43.59 -10.74
C ARG A 583 40.75 -42.93 -9.54
N HIS A 584 40.18 -43.10 -8.34
CA HIS A 584 40.69 -43.08 -6.93
C HIS A 584 42.09 -42.57 -6.49
N GLY A 585 42.17 -42.04 -5.24
CA GLY A 585 43.48 -41.77 -4.59
C GLY A 585 43.58 -41.31 -3.10
N HIS A 586 42.79 -41.85 -2.15
CA HIS A 586 43.09 -41.95 -0.68
C HIS A 586 43.42 -40.72 0.25
N VAL A 587 43.39 -41.02 1.56
CA VAL A 587 43.14 -40.20 2.79
C VAL A 587 43.66 -41.03 4.02
N PRO A 588 44.00 -40.58 5.28
CA PRO A 588 43.81 -39.28 6.01
C PRO A 588 45.04 -38.71 6.80
N GLY A 589 44.84 -37.59 7.53
CA GLY A 589 45.49 -37.29 8.85
C GLY A 589 45.84 -35.80 9.08
N LEU A 590 45.82 -35.19 10.27
CA LEU A 590 45.32 -35.47 11.63
C LEU A 590 45.67 -34.21 12.49
N LEU A 591 44.97 -33.95 13.61
CA LEU A 591 45.27 -33.02 14.73
C LEU A 591 44.77 -31.55 14.70
N GLU A 592 44.01 -31.22 15.75
CA GLU A 592 43.71 -29.87 16.29
C GLU A 592 44.62 -29.56 17.53
N PRO A 593 44.31 -28.58 18.41
CA PRO A 593 44.41 -27.12 18.22
C PRO A 593 45.33 -26.45 19.27
N GLY A 594 45.62 -25.14 19.13
CA GLY A 594 46.41 -24.38 20.10
C GLY A 594 45.99 -22.93 20.29
N ARG A 595 45.74 -22.53 21.55
CA ARG A 595 45.59 -21.12 21.99
C ARG A 595 46.94 -20.39 21.94
N VAL A 596 46.93 -19.07 21.74
CA VAL A 596 47.96 -18.14 22.24
C VAL A 596 47.31 -16.84 22.72
N ASP A 597 47.73 -16.36 23.89
CA ASP A 597 47.33 -15.09 24.49
C ASP A 597 48.28 -13.92 24.13
N LEU A 598 47.77 -12.70 24.33
CA LEU A 598 48.42 -11.38 24.47
C LEU A 598 49.97 -11.32 24.67
N ALA A 599 50.66 -10.38 23.99
CA ALA A 599 51.12 -9.13 24.63
C ALA A 599 52.04 -8.20 23.77
N LEU A 600 51.83 -6.88 23.94
CA LEU A 600 52.81 -5.76 24.06
C LEU A 600 53.49 -5.02 22.88
N GLU A 601 53.68 -3.71 23.15
CA GLU A 601 54.50 -2.65 22.51
C GLU A 601 54.13 -2.14 21.09
N GLY A 602 54.17 -0.83 20.77
CA GLY A 602 54.50 0.38 21.57
C GLY A 602 54.43 1.70 20.74
N ALA A 603 54.85 2.83 21.36
CA ALA A 603 54.83 4.23 20.87
C ALA A 603 53.44 4.94 20.86
N ALA A 604 53.13 5.99 21.64
CA ALA A 604 53.84 7.18 22.16
C ALA A 604 53.84 8.39 21.19
N GLY A 605 53.17 9.47 21.61
CA GLY A 605 53.08 10.76 20.91
C GLY A 605 52.13 11.70 21.65
N ALA A 606 52.65 12.56 22.52
CA ALA A 606 51.89 13.43 23.40
C ALA A 606 51.71 14.85 22.83
N LEU A 607 50.70 15.59 23.31
CA LEU A 607 50.81 16.99 23.73
C LEU A 607 49.51 17.44 24.45
N ASP A 608 49.67 18.09 25.60
CA ASP A 608 48.62 18.65 26.47
C ASP A 608 49.22 19.81 27.30
N LEU A 609 48.46 20.88 27.57
CA LEU A 609 48.71 22.12 28.38
C LEU A 609 47.86 23.27 27.76
N LEU A 610 46.85 23.87 28.44
CA LEU A 610 46.93 24.91 29.51
C LEU A 610 47.63 26.21 29.04
N ASP A 611 47.19 27.45 29.34
CA ASP A 611 46.05 28.01 30.10
C ASP A 611 45.89 29.52 29.78
N LEU A 612 44.86 30.21 30.33
CA LEU A 612 44.74 31.65 30.68
C LEU A 612 43.51 32.47 30.21
N VAL A 613 43.21 33.48 31.04
CA VAL A 613 41.95 34.21 31.25
C VAL A 613 42.18 35.72 31.08
N ASP A 614 41.17 36.48 30.61
CA ASP A 614 40.79 37.75 31.28
C ASP A 614 39.44 38.35 30.85
N LEU A 615 38.74 38.94 31.84
CA LEU A 615 37.53 39.76 31.73
C LEU A 615 37.73 41.02 32.60
N PRO A 616 37.27 42.20 32.17
CA PRO A 616 36.25 42.92 32.98
C PRO A 616 35.30 43.79 32.11
N SER A 617 34.19 44.38 32.57
CA SER A 617 33.33 44.23 33.77
C SER A 617 32.00 45.00 33.53
N THR A 618 30.90 44.60 34.19
CA THR A 618 29.62 45.37 34.24
C THR A 618 29.64 46.37 35.41
N PRO A 619 28.71 47.36 35.51
CA PRO A 619 27.55 47.15 36.42
C PRO A 619 26.24 48.00 36.24
N ARG A 620 25.10 47.35 36.54
CA ARG A 620 23.90 47.82 37.33
C ARG A 620 22.90 48.88 36.78
N GLY A 621 21.60 48.65 37.07
CA GLY A 621 20.44 49.53 36.82
C GLY A 621 20.07 50.46 38.00
N PRO A 622 18.83 51.02 38.07
CA PRO A 622 17.71 50.29 38.71
C PRO A 622 16.28 50.60 38.16
N CYS A 623 15.25 50.22 38.93
CA CYS A 623 13.80 50.18 38.61
C CYS A 623 13.08 51.54 38.50
N GLY A 624 11.88 51.52 37.90
CA GLY A 624 10.84 52.56 37.99
C GLY A 624 9.47 52.05 37.50
N GLU A 625 8.43 52.20 38.31
CA GLU A 625 7.06 51.69 38.07
C GLU A 625 6.24 52.58 37.13
N LEU A 626 5.17 52.04 36.52
CA LEU A 626 3.85 52.71 36.51
C LEU A 626 2.70 51.76 36.14
N PHE A 627 1.66 51.77 36.97
CA PHE A 627 0.35 51.14 36.74
C PHE A 627 -0.46 51.92 35.68
N GLU A 628 -1.31 51.23 34.91
CA GLU A 628 -2.76 51.52 34.98
C GLU A 628 -3.62 50.35 34.45
N ALA A 629 -4.80 50.15 35.05
CA ALA A 629 -5.71 49.05 34.75
C ALA A 629 -7.10 49.56 34.30
N ARG A 630 -7.65 48.97 33.23
CA ARG A 630 -9.09 49.10 32.87
C ARG A 630 -9.61 47.72 32.46
N ARG A 631 -10.26 47.01 33.40
CA ARG A 631 -11.71 47.03 33.68
C ARG A 631 -12.58 46.37 32.60
N LEU A 632 -12.97 45.13 32.89
CA LEU A 632 -14.21 44.51 32.40
C LEU A 632 -15.44 45.36 32.75
N PRO A 633 -16.50 45.34 31.92
CA PRO A 633 -17.85 45.67 32.33
C PRO A 633 -18.67 44.40 32.61
N THR A 634 -19.11 44.22 33.87
CA THR A 634 -20.15 43.26 34.24
C THR A 634 -21.35 43.98 34.86
N ALA A 635 -22.49 43.90 34.19
CA ALA A 635 -23.84 44.24 34.66
C ALA A 635 -24.84 43.69 33.61
N SER A 636 -26.00 43.10 33.94
CA SER A 636 -26.61 42.83 35.24
C SER A 636 -27.76 41.81 35.08
N ARG A 637 -28.06 41.01 36.12
CA ARG A 637 -29.36 41.03 36.84
C ARG A 637 -29.39 40.09 38.07
N PRO A 638 -30.17 40.42 39.11
CA PRO A 638 -30.32 39.64 40.36
C PRO A 638 -31.26 38.43 40.17
N ARG A 639 -31.05 37.25 40.80
CA ARG A 639 -31.04 36.90 42.24
C ARG A 639 -32.46 36.88 42.84
N ILE A 640 -32.92 35.72 43.36
CA ILE A 640 -33.43 35.49 44.74
C ILE A 640 -34.19 34.15 44.87
N LYS A 641 -33.65 33.28 45.76
CA LYS A 641 -34.29 32.35 46.74
C LYS A 641 -35.35 31.31 46.27
N ASN A 642 -35.45 30.13 46.90
CA ASN A 642 -34.72 29.55 48.05
C ASN A 642 -34.04 28.24 47.64
#